data_AF-A0A820QPR0-F1
#
_entry.id   AF-A0A820QPR0-F1
#
_cell.length_a   1.000
_cell.length_b   1.000
_cell.length_c   1.000
_cell.angle_alpha   90.00
_cell.angle_beta   90.00
_cell.angle_gamma   90.00
#
_symmetry.space_group_name_H-M   'P 1'
#
loop_
_entity.id
_entity.type
_entity.pdbx_description
1 polymer ?
#
loop_
_entity_poly.entity_id
_entity_poly.type
_entity_poly.pdbx_seq_one_letter_code
_entity_poly.pdbx_strand_id
1 'polypeptide(L)'
;MKLLIAKTLSKLDKFLGNEKYIDIYYKYQPIFFSQTNDVSNKVMDAIKRNDYETVAIHMKVLQSSSSIEEHFFDQAKRALNIALESLIEDVKIQVTILRNITDIDKITCIVDNLEQIQRAKQFISQHLDTPDAIDPFIAEVKQDLKSRIIRYLRDVERLITIDNFHEADRHIYWITHICTLLRSYCIEDVFESIEALKEQHHNVVLKDVVDKYSEMDISGYTLNPPTDIFEKFELVDNTNPVYKQASNTIKERILAKFRKELDKAKSTQVLSRENIYIRRFETAIKYLPNAMRNALEVELKYCKDNVDTAIQDNENNLNMTINRKDPKNIRILLEEYRASKYMQSYVYKAKELVSKQITEMVLKIKQNLEQSNMRDALDGVKKLYEYQIVLGNLVQGIRNPYFQIQKLIQNRFEELHSRCTNLFSYMNLSIVTEDIVEGTAKNFICIIEFVEFVYEHKDQHILAGILPIYFDEKIITLKNNILQYFSEHQHKYEDALEKLNITSLKNALDITRQWNSLFMKIKGYDNTQTSNDPSMNTIVKASTKLTSYPQILEAISHKMQELKNELNNLELINSETKELTKHRNEFYRKLNEKFLFLTEAEMFDTDGLSIDIKKIERECIKSLEKKINEIASFAENFMEKFSADVQLTGQDYDNFNQYYNNLISFKKEMKEKNFEVHIKIERIEKMLFDKIQMWQSVNENRVKVETIATNLINMKRAS
;
A
#
# COMPACT_ATOMS: atom_id res chain seq x y z
N MET A 1 -97.44 68.03 -60.43
CA MET A 1 -97.87 68.85 -61.62
C MET A 1 -99.39 68.90 -61.81
N LYS A 2 -100.13 67.77 -61.89
CA LYS A 2 -101.60 67.75 -62.09
C LYS A 2 -102.39 68.53 -61.01
N LEU A 3 -101.94 68.49 -59.74
CA LEU A 3 -102.58 69.19 -58.63
C LEU A 3 -102.45 70.72 -58.70
N LEU A 4 -101.27 71.22 -59.10
CA LEU A 4 -101.00 72.65 -59.27
C LEU A 4 -101.84 73.20 -60.43
N ILE A 5 -101.98 72.42 -61.50
CA ILE A 5 -102.86 72.75 -62.63
C ILE A 5 -104.31 72.82 -62.16
N ALA A 6 -104.81 71.83 -61.41
CA ALA A 6 -106.16 71.86 -60.85
C ALA A 6 -106.40 73.08 -59.93
N LYS A 7 -105.44 73.44 -59.05
CA LYS A 7 -105.50 74.64 -58.20
C LYS A 7 -105.45 75.95 -58.98
N THR A 8 -104.73 75.96 -60.10
CA THR A 8 -104.61 77.15 -60.93
C THR A 8 -105.87 77.33 -61.77
N LEU A 9 -106.41 76.23 -62.31
CA LEU A 9 -107.68 76.18 -63.02
C LEU A 9 -108.86 76.46 -62.09
N SER A 10 -108.78 76.16 -60.79
CA SER A 10 -109.84 76.50 -59.83
C SER A 10 -110.09 78.01 -59.69
N LYS A 11 -109.16 78.87 -60.14
CA LYS A 11 -109.41 80.31 -60.26
C LYS A 11 -110.49 80.64 -61.31
N LEU A 12 -110.80 79.71 -62.21
CA LEU A 12 -111.84 79.83 -63.23
C LEU A 12 -113.21 79.31 -62.76
N ASP A 13 -113.31 78.72 -61.58
CA ASP A 13 -114.55 78.07 -61.10
C ASP A 13 -115.75 79.00 -60.94
N LYS A 14 -115.49 80.29 -60.76
CA LYS A 14 -116.51 81.35 -60.77
C LYS A 14 -117.27 81.46 -62.10
N PHE A 15 -116.73 80.91 -63.18
CA PHE A 15 -117.34 80.90 -64.51
C PHE A 15 -117.95 79.56 -64.89
N LEU A 16 -117.83 78.53 -64.03
CA LEU A 16 -118.30 77.18 -64.31
C LEU A 16 -119.51 76.87 -63.43
N GLY A 17 -120.58 76.38 -64.05
CA GLY A 17 -121.86 76.13 -63.40
C GLY A 17 -121.76 75.04 -62.32
N ASN A 18 -121.74 73.77 -62.74
CA ASN A 18 -121.94 72.65 -61.83
C ASN A 18 -120.69 71.78 -61.57
N GLU A 19 -119.63 71.90 -62.37
CA GLU A 19 -118.37 71.16 -62.15
C GLU A 19 -117.21 72.14 -61.95
N LYS A 20 -116.68 72.23 -60.72
CA LYS A 20 -115.60 73.16 -60.36
C LYS A 20 -114.25 72.43 -60.29
N TYR A 21 -113.20 73.03 -60.84
CA TYR A 21 -111.84 72.52 -60.72
C TYR A 21 -111.34 72.52 -59.27
N ILE A 22 -111.89 73.34 -58.37
CA ILE A 22 -111.62 73.28 -56.93
C ILE A 22 -112.05 71.94 -56.35
N ASP A 23 -113.12 71.32 -56.86
CA ASP A 23 -113.58 70.01 -56.39
C ASP A 23 -112.61 68.92 -56.86
N ILE A 24 -112.05 69.04 -58.06
CA ILE A 24 -110.95 68.18 -58.55
C ILE A 24 -109.69 68.40 -57.71
N TYR A 25 -109.35 69.65 -57.39
CA TYR A 25 -108.23 69.98 -56.51
C TYR A 25 -108.42 69.35 -55.13
N TYR A 26 -109.56 69.53 -54.47
CA TYR A 26 -109.86 68.94 -53.16
C TYR A 26 -109.96 67.42 -53.18
N LYS A 27 -110.35 66.80 -54.31
CA LYS A 27 -110.37 65.35 -54.46
C LYS A 27 -108.97 64.76 -54.61
N TYR A 28 -108.09 65.41 -55.36
CA TYR A 28 -106.72 64.93 -55.59
C TYR A 28 -105.72 65.43 -54.54
N GLN A 29 -106.01 66.50 -53.80
CA GLN A 29 -105.16 67.06 -52.75
C GLN A 29 -104.81 66.03 -51.68
N PRO A 30 -105.76 65.32 -51.04
CA PRO A 30 -105.45 64.30 -50.05
C PRO A 30 -104.67 63.12 -50.64
N ILE A 31 -104.93 62.74 -51.89
CA ILE A 31 -104.18 61.67 -52.58
C ILE A 31 -102.72 62.08 -52.81
N PHE A 32 -102.49 63.31 -53.30
CA PHE A 32 -101.15 63.84 -53.51
C PHE A 32 -100.38 64.01 -52.20
N PHE A 33 -100.99 64.60 -51.16
CA PHE A 33 -100.37 64.70 -49.84
C PHE A 33 -100.11 63.33 -49.23
N SER A 34 -100.98 62.32 -49.43
CA SER A 34 -100.71 60.95 -48.96
C SER A 34 -99.50 60.31 -49.65
N GLN A 35 -99.30 60.57 -50.95
CA GLN A 35 -98.16 60.04 -51.71
C GLN A 35 -96.84 60.73 -51.36
N THR A 36 -96.83 62.07 -51.25
CA THR A 36 -95.64 62.82 -50.82
C THR A 36 -95.28 62.52 -49.36
N ASN A 37 -96.29 62.37 -48.48
CA ASN A 37 -96.07 61.97 -47.08
C ASN A 37 -95.56 60.53 -46.98
N ASP A 38 -96.01 59.61 -47.86
CA ASP A 38 -95.46 58.25 -47.94
C ASP A 38 -93.98 58.25 -48.36
N VAL A 39 -93.59 59.08 -49.35
CA VAL A 39 -92.18 59.23 -49.75
C VAL A 39 -91.35 59.89 -48.64
N SER A 40 -91.86 60.93 -47.97
CA SER A 40 -91.18 61.58 -46.84
C SER A 40 -91.00 60.61 -45.65
N ASN A 41 -92.02 59.83 -45.30
CA ASN A 41 -91.91 58.80 -44.28
C ASN A 41 -90.88 57.72 -44.64
N LYS A 42 -90.82 57.30 -45.91
CA LYS A 42 -89.78 56.38 -46.40
C LYS A 42 -88.37 56.95 -46.27
N VAL A 43 -88.17 58.24 -46.54
CA VAL A 43 -86.88 58.91 -46.29
C VAL A 43 -86.56 58.92 -44.80
N MET A 44 -87.51 59.31 -43.94
CA MET A 44 -87.30 59.38 -42.50
C MET A 44 -87.03 58.01 -41.87
N ASP A 45 -87.70 56.96 -42.34
CA ASP A 45 -87.46 55.59 -41.91
C ASP A 45 -86.12 55.05 -42.44
N ALA A 46 -85.72 55.41 -43.66
CA ALA A 46 -84.41 55.08 -44.20
C ALA A 46 -83.27 55.79 -43.44
N ILE A 47 -83.44 57.06 -43.05
CA ILE A 47 -82.51 57.80 -42.17
C ILE A 47 -82.36 57.07 -40.84
N LYS A 48 -83.47 56.66 -40.20
CA LYS A 48 -83.42 55.90 -38.93
C LYS A 48 -82.74 54.53 -39.05
N ARG A 49 -82.77 53.93 -40.24
CA ARG A 49 -82.13 52.64 -40.54
C ARG A 49 -80.70 52.78 -41.08
N ASN A 50 -80.18 54.00 -41.20
CA ASN A 50 -78.90 54.31 -41.84
C ASN A 50 -78.78 53.77 -43.28
N ASP A 51 -79.90 53.65 -44.00
CA ASP A 51 -79.93 53.20 -45.40
C ASP A 51 -79.76 54.41 -46.33
N TYR A 52 -78.53 54.92 -46.39
CA TYR A 52 -78.22 56.16 -47.11
C TYR A 52 -78.39 56.06 -48.63
N GLU A 53 -78.37 54.85 -49.19
CA GLU A 53 -78.67 54.63 -50.62
C GLU A 53 -80.15 54.90 -50.90
N THR A 54 -81.04 54.31 -50.09
CA THR A 54 -82.49 54.57 -50.17
C THR A 54 -82.82 56.03 -49.87
N VAL A 55 -82.12 56.65 -48.92
CA VAL A 55 -82.24 58.09 -48.63
C VAL A 55 -81.89 58.92 -49.88
N ALA A 56 -80.76 58.65 -50.55
CA ALA A 56 -80.35 59.39 -51.75
C ALA A 56 -81.41 59.31 -52.86
N ILE A 57 -81.96 58.11 -53.10
CA ILE A 57 -82.99 57.88 -54.13
C ILE A 57 -84.24 58.71 -53.83
N HIS A 58 -84.77 58.64 -52.61
CA HIS A 58 -86.01 59.30 -52.25
C HIS A 58 -85.85 60.80 -51.98
N MET A 59 -84.69 61.27 -51.51
CA MET A 59 -84.39 62.70 -51.41
C MET A 59 -84.37 63.37 -52.80
N LYS A 60 -83.85 62.70 -53.84
CA LYS A 60 -83.88 63.20 -55.21
C LYS A 60 -85.31 63.35 -55.76
N VAL A 61 -86.22 62.46 -55.35
CA VAL A 61 -87.66 62.56 -55.68
C VAL A 61 -88.28 63.79 -55.01
N LEU A 62 -87.99 64.02 -53.73
CA LEU A 62 -88.48 65.21 -53.00
C LEU A 62 -87.89 66.52 -53.55
N GLN A 63 -86.65 66.50 -54.06
CA GLN A 63 -85.98 67.68 -54.62
C GLN A 63 -86.53 68.11 -56.00
N SER A 64 -87.12 67.20 -56.77
CA SER A 64 -87.48 67.43 -58.18
C SER A 64 -88.91 67.96 -58.40
N SER A 65 -89.62 68.33 -57.34
CA SER A 65 -91.05 68.64 -57.37
C SER A 65 -91.41 70.03 -56.83
N SER A 66 -92.60 70.51 -57.20
CA SER A 66 -93.15 71.87 -56.90
C SER A 66 -93.12 72.29 -55.42
N SER A 67 -93.21 73.60 -55.16
CA SER A 67 -93.07 74.33 -53.87
C SER A 67 -93.73 73.78 -52.58
N ILE A 68 -94.60 72.76 -52.66
CA ILE A 68 -95.17 72.09 -51.49
C ILE A 68 -94.25 70.95 -50.98
N GLU A 69 -93.42 70.37 -51.86
CA GLU A 69 -92.50 69.27 -51.51
C GLU A 69 -91.16 69.78 -50.91
N GLU A 70 -90.85 71.06 -51.13
CA GLU A 70 -89.65 71.75 -50.61
C GLU A 70 -89.56 71.72 -49.08
N HIS A 71 -90.70 71.90 -48.38
CA HIS A 71 -90.76 71.78 -46.92
C HIS A 71 -90.42 70.36 -46.43
N PHE A 72 -90.87 69.32 -47.14
CA PHE A 72 -90.57 67.92 -46.78
C PHE A 72 -89.11 67.56 -47.07
N PHE A 73 -88.53 68.12 -48.14
CA PHE A 73 -87.11 67.99 -48.45
C PHE A 73 -86.24 68.65 -47.38
N ASP A 74 -86.56 69.88 -46.97
CA ASP A 74 -85.82 70.59 -45.92
C ASP A 74 -85.93 69.88 -44.56
N GLN A 75 -87.11 69.35 -44.23
CA GLN A 75 -87.31 68.56 -43.01
C GLN A 75 -86.48 67.27 -43.02
N ALA A 76 -86.46 66.54 -44.15
CA ALA A 76 -85.64 65.35 -44.32
C ALA A 76 -84.13 65.69 -44.28
N LYS A 77 -83.72 66.79 -44.92
CA LYS A 77 -82.34 67.28 -44.90
C LYS A 77 -81.88 67.61 -43.48
N ARG A 78 -82.70 68.31 -42.69
CA ARG A 78 -82.40 68.60 -41.27
C ARG A 78 -82.30 67.33 -40.44
N ALA A 79 -83.26 66.41 -40.60
CA ALA A 79 -83.26 65.14 -39.88
C ALA A 79 -82.01 64.30 -40.21
N LEU A 80 -81.59 64.32 -41.48
CA LEU A 80 -80.38 63.63 -41.93
C LEU A 80 -79.11 64.21 -41.32
N ASN A 81 -78.96 65.53 -41.32
CA ASN A 81 -77.80 66.19 -40.71
C ASN A 81 -77.76 65.98 -39.19
N ILE A 82 -78.90 66.04 -38.49
CA ILE A 82 -78.98 65.74 -37.05
C ILE A 82 -78.60 64.27 -36.77
N ALA A 83 -79.08 63.33 -37.58
CA ALA A 83 -78.74 61.91 -37.42
C ALA A 83 -77.24 61.67 -37.63
N LEU A 84 -76.64 62.33 -38.62
CA LEU A 84 -75.21 62.23 -38.87
C LEU A 84 -74.35 62.91 -37.79
N GLU A 85 -74.76 64.08 -37.29
CA GLU A 85 -74.12 64.75 -36.16
C GLU A 85 -74.17 63.87 -34.90
N SER A 86 -75.32 63.26 -34.62
CA SER A 86 -75.46 62.31 -33.51
C SER A 86 -74.54 61.09 -33.66
N LEU A 87 -74.34 60.60 -34.89
CA LEU A 87 -73.47 59.47 -35.18
C LEU A 87 -71.98 59.85 -35.03
N ILE A 88 -71.60 61.04 -35.49
CA ILE A 88 -70.24 61.60 -35.30
C ILE A 88 -69.94 61.77 -33.81
N GLU A 89 -70.88 62.34 -33.04
CA GLU A 89 -70.69 62.55 -31.60
C GLU A 89 -70.62 61.22 -30.84
N ASP A 90 -71.43 60.22 -31.22
CA ASP A 90 -71.35 58.87 -30.63
C ASP A 90 -69.96 58.24 -30.86
N VAL A 91 -69.41 58.33 -32.08
CA VAL A 91 -68.04 57.86 -32.36
C VAL A 91 -67.01 58.61 -31.51
N LYS A 92 -67.11 59.94 -31.37
CA LYS A 92 -66.20 60.72 -30.51
C LYS A 92 -66.26 60.25 -29.05
N ILE A 93 -67.46 60.04 -28.53
CA ILE A 93 -67.68 59.57 -27.16
C ILE A 93 -67.07 58.17 -26.99
N GLN A 94 -67.34 57.26 -27.93
CA GLN A 94 -66.84 55.88 -27.87
C GLN A 94 -65.31 55.83 -27.95
N VAL A 95 -64.70 56.57 -28.87
CA VAL A 95 -63.23 56.68 -29.00
C VAL A 95 -62.61 57.31 -27.76
N THR A 96 -63.26 58.31 -27.14
CA THR A 96 -62.79 58.94 -25.90
C THR A 96 -62.85 57.97 -24.71
N ILE A 97 -63.96 57.25 -24.56
CA ILE A 97 -64.23 56.31 -23.46
C ILE A 97 -63.49 54.98 -23.63
N LEU A 98 -62.90 54.68 -24.79
CA LEU A 98 -62.14 53.46 -25.10
C LEU A 98 -60.86 53.33 -24.26
N ARG A 99 -60.95 53.22 -22.94
CA ARG A 99 -59.82 53.17 -22.00
C ARG A 99 -58.85 52.05 -22.32
N ASN A 100 -59.39 50.90 -22.74
CA ASN A 100 -58.65 49.72 -23.15
C ASN A 100 -58.95 49.40 -24.62
N ILE A 101 -57.89 49.24 -25.42
CA ILE A 101 -57.99 48.89 -26.84
C ILE A 101 -58.44 47.44 -27.03
N THR A 102 -58.44 46.59 -25.99
CA THR A 102 -58.93 45.20 -26.08
C THR A 102 -60.45 45.03 -25.95
N ASP A 103 -61.20 46.12 -25.87
CA ASP A 103 -62.67 46.09 -25.82
C ASP A 103 -63.25 45.95 -27.24
N ILE A 104 -63.36 44.70 -27.69
CA ILE A 104 -63.73 44.35 -29.06
C ILE A 104 -65.10 44.90 -29.44
N ASP A 105 -66.10 44.79 -28.55
CA ASP A 105 -67.47 45.23 -28.83
C ASP A 105 -67.52 46.74 -29.12
N LYS A 106 -66.74 47.54 -28.38
CA LYS A 106 -66.62 48.99 -28.64
C LYS A 106 -65.87 49.30 -29.93
N ILE A 107 -64.82 48.54 -30.25
CA ILE A 107 -64.09 48.73 -31.50
C ILE A 107 -64.95 48.40 -32.70
N THR A 108 -65.71 47.29 -32.64
CA THR A 108 -66.67 46.94 -33.68
C THR A 108 -67.71 48.03 -33.84
N CYS A 109 -68.27 48.57 -32.75
CA CYS A 109 -69.23 49.67 -32.81
C CYS A 109 -68.64 50.95 -33.44
N ILE A 110 -67.40 51.31 -33.08
CA ILE A 110 -66.67 52.43 -33.69
C ILE A 110 -66.50 52.22 -35.20
N VAL A 111 -66.08 51.01 -35.63
CA VAL A 111 -65.88 50.68 -37.05
C VAL A 111 -67.19 50.74 -37.81
N ASP A 112 -68.26 50.12 -37.29
CA ASP A 112 -69.57 50.12 -37.92
C ASP A 112 -70.10 51.55 -38.09
N ASN A 113 -69.99 52.39 -37.06
CA ASN A 113 -70.42 53.79 -37.13
C ASN A 113 -69.56 54.61 -38.11
N LEU A 114 -68.24 54.40 -38.17
CA LEU A 114 -67.37 55.04 -39.16
C LEU A 114 -67.71 54.62 -40.59
N GLU A 115 -68.03 53.34 -40.82
CA GLU A 115 -68.50 52.85 -42.12
C GLU A 115 -69.82 53.53 -42.51
N GLN A 116 -70.75 53.71 -41.56
CA GLN A 116 -72.00 54.43 -41.80
C GLN A 116 -71.78 55.90 -42.15
N ILE A 117 -70.92 56.62 -41.42
CA ILE A 117 -70.54 58.01 -41.74
C ILE A 117 -69.94 58.12 -43.13
N GLN A 118 -69.08 57.16 -43.50
CA GLN A 118 -68.45 57.13 -44.82
C GLN A 118 -69.44 56.80 -45.94
N ARG A 119 -70.41 55.90 -45.70
CA ARG A 119 -71.53 55.65 -46.62
C ARG A 119 -72.42 56.87 -46.78
N ALA A 120 -72.71 57.60 -45.69
CA ALA A 120 -73.44 58.87 -45.78
C ALA A 120 -72.71 59.85 -46.71
N LYS A 121 -71.41 60.06 -46.53
CA LYS A 121 -70.62 60.89 -47.45
C LYS A 121 -70.71 60.41 -48.90
N GLN A 122 -70.60 59.10 -49.13
CA GLN A 122 -70.61 58.52 -50.48
C GLN A 122 -71.95 58.73 -51.20
N PHE A 123 -73.08 58.48 -50.54
CA PHE A 123 -74.39 58.44 -51.19
C PHE A 123 -75.15 59.78 -51.16
N ILE A 124 -74.94 60.61 -50.14
CA ILE A 124 -75.78 61.79 -49.86
C ILE A 124 -74.97 63.07 -49.59
N SER A 125 -73.68 63.14 -49.95
CA SER A 125 -72.81 64.33 -49.74
C SER A 125 -73.43 65.66 -50.17
N GLN A 126 -74.10 65.69 -51.32
CA GLN A 126 -74.78 66.88 -51.85
C GLN A 126 -75.92 67.42 -50.97
N HIS A 127 -76.39 66.63 -49.99
CA HIS A 127 -77.47 66.98 -49.06
C HIS A 127 -76.96 67.23 -47.63
N LEU A 128 -75.66 67.08 -47.38
CA LEU A 128 -75.05 67.36 -46.08
C LEU A 128 -74.66 68.84 -45.98
N ASP A 129 -74.71 69.39 -44.78
CA ASP A 129 -74.32 70.79 -44.54
C ASP A 129 -72.78 70.97 -44.54
N THR A 130 -72.04 69.94 -44.14
CA THR A 130 -70.56 69.97 -44.04
C THR A 130 -69.90 68.65 -44.49
N PRO A 131 -70.08 68.20 -45.74
CA PRO A 131 -69.52 66.93 -46.23
C PRO A 131 -67.98 66.87 -46.17
N ASP A 132 -67.32 68.02 -46.27
CA ASP A 132 -65.85 68.13 -46.22
C ASP A 132 -65.29 67.98 -44.80
N ALA A 133 -66.12 68.13 -43.75
CA ALA A 133 -65.70 67.95 -42.36
C ALA A 133 -65.56 66.47 -41.94
N ILE A 134 -66.06 65.54 -42.75
CA ILE A 134 -66.03 64.10 -42.47
C ILE A 134 -64.61 63.53 -42.58
N ASP A 135 -63.81 63.94 -43.58
CA ASP A 135 -62.45 63.38 -43.73
C ASP A 135 -61.49 63.81 -42.59
N PRO A 136 -61.45 65.10 -42.19
CA PRO A 136 -60.70 65.51 -41.01
C PRO A 136 -61.11 64.76 -39.74
N PHE A 137 -62.42 64.53 -39.55
CA PHE A 137 -62.93 63.76 -38.42
C PHE A 137 -62.47 62.30 -38.44
N ILE A 138 -62.59 61.61 -39.58
CA ILE A 138 -62.09 60.23 -39.71
C ILE A 138 -60.59 60.19 -39.45
N ALA A 139 -59.82 61.17 -39.96
CA ALA A 139 -58.37 61.24 -39.72
C ALA A 139 -58.02 61.42 -38.23
N GLU A 140 -58.76 62.26 -37.50
CA GLU A 140 -58.63 62.45 -36.05
C GLU A 140 -58.87 61.13 -35.30
N VAL A 141 -59.97 60.44 -35.62
CA VAL A 141 -60.29 59.13 -35.03
C VAL A 141 -59.21 58.08 -35.31
N LYS A 142 -58.67 58.03 -36.55
CA LYS A 142 -57.55 57.13 -36.88
C LYS A 142 -56.31 57.42 -36.02
N GLN A 143 -56.00 58.70 -35.80
CA GLN A 143 -54.84 59.12 -35.01
C GLN A 143 -54.99 58.78 -33.52
N ASP A 144 -56.21 58.92 -32.98
CA ASP A 144 -56.53 58.54 -31.60
C ASP A 144 -56.42 57.03 -31.39
N LEU A 145 -56.97 56.24 -32.32
CA LEU A 145 -56.85 54.78 -32.30
C LEU A 145 -55.38 54.34 -32.41
N LYS A 146 -54.59 54.95 -33.31
CA LYS A 146 -53.14 54.69 -33.42
C LYS A 146 -52.41 54.95 -32.10
N SER A 147 -52.68 56.08 -31.45
CA SER A 147 -52.01 56.44 -30.18
C SER A 147 -52.31 55.42 -29.07
N ARG A 148 -53.55 54.89 -29.02
CA ARG A 148 -53.93 53.85 -28.06
C ARG A 148 -53.29 52.50 -28.37
N ILE A 149 -53.22 52.11 -29.64
CA ILE A 149 -52.54 50.87 -30.08
C ILE A 149 -51.05 50.94 -29.75
N ILE A 150 -50.36 52.05 -30.06
CA ILE A 150 -48.93 52.22 -29.75
C ILE A 150 -48.66 52.09 -28.25
N ARG A 151 -49.53 52.67 -27.41
CA ARG A 151 -49.41 52.52 -25.95
C ARG A 151 -49.51 51.05 -25.52
N TYR A 152 -50.45 50.31 -26.11
CA TYR A 152 -50.62 48.89 -25.82
C TYR A 152 -49.42 48.06 -26.30
N LEU A 153 -48.82 48.39 -27.45
CA LEU A 153 -47.59 47.73 -27.93
C LEU A 153 -46.40 47.92 -26.99
N ARG A 154 -46.23 49.10 -26.37
CA ARG A 154 -45.19 49.32 -25.34
C ARG A 154 -45.39 48.44 -24.10
N ASP A 155 -46.64 48.17 -23.73
CA ASP A 155 -46.92 47.24 -22.63
C ASP A 155 -46.49 45.82 -23.00
N VAL A 156 -46.68 45.40 -24.27
CA VAL A 156 -46.20 44.11 -24.77
C VAL A 156 -44.67 44.04 -24.77
N GLU A 157 -43.98 45.09 -25.22
CA GLU A 157 -42.51 45.15 -25.20
C GLU A 157 -41.96 44.98 -23.77
N ARG A 158 -42.61 45.60 -22.79
CA ARG A 158 -42.25 45.41 -21.38
C ARG A 158 -42.47 43.97 -20.92
N LEU A 159 -43.57 43.33 -21.33
CA LEU A 159 -43.86 41.92 -21.02
C LEU A 159 -42.81 40.97 -21.61
N ILE A 160 -42.33 41.25 -22.82
CA ILE A 160 -41.23 40.51 -23.47
C ILE A 160 -39.95 40.66 -22.65
N THR A 161 -39.62 41.89 -22.22
CA THR A 161 -38.39 42.20 -21.48
C THR A 161 -38.31 41.53 -20.10
N ILE A 162 -39.46 41.29 -19.45
CA ILE A 162 -39.53 40.62 -18.14
C ILE A 162 -39.78 39.10 -18.25
N ASP A 163 -39.59 38.53 -19.43
CA ASP A 163 -39.80 37.10 -19.72
C ASP A 163 -41.23 36.61 -19.40
N ASN A 164 -42.26 37.44 -19.61
CA ASN A 164 -43.67 37.03 -19.47
C ASN A 164 -44.26 36.70 -20.85
N PHE A 165 -43.77 35.61 -21.44
CA PHE A 165 -44.07 35.21 -22.81
C PHE A 165 -45.55 34.89 -23.06
N HIS A 166 -46.21 34.24 -22.09
CA HIS A 166 -47.63 33.88 -22.22
C HIS A 166 -48.51 35.12 -22.39
N GLU A 167 -48.29 36.13 -21.54
CA GLU A 167 -49.05 37.37 -21.60
C GLU A 167 -48.69 38.20 -22.84
N ALA A 168 -47.40 38.21 -23.23
CA ALA A 168 -46.95 38.88 -24.44
C ALA A 168 -47.60 38.29 -25.71
N ASP A 169 -47.58 36.98 -25.91
CA ASP A 169 -48.22 36.31 -27.05
C ASP A 169 -49.73 36.57 -27.09
N ARG A 170 -50.39 36.51 -25.93
CA ARG A 170 -51.82 36.82 -25.81
C ARG A 170 -52.11 38.26 -26.24
N HIS A 171 -51.28 39.21 -25.83
CA HIS A 171 -51.45 40.62 -26.21
C HIS A 171 -51.14 40.87 -27.69
N ILE A 172 -50.13 40.20 -28.27
CA ILE A 172 -49.83 40.23 -29.71
C ILE A 172 -51.02 39.68 -30.52
N TYR A 173 -51.64 38.60 -30.05
CA TYR A 173 -52.85 38.06 -30.68
C TYR A 173 -53.99 39.08 -30.67
N TRP A 174 -54.30 39.66 -29.51
CA TRP A 174 -55.38 40.65 -29.39
C TRP A 174 -55.15 41.87 -30.26
N ILE A 175 -53.93 42.43 -30.29
CA ILE A 175 -53.64 43.61 -31.10
C ILE A 175 -53.72 43.31 -32.60
N THR A 176 -53.28 42.12 -33.02
CA THR A 176 -53.44 41.66 -34.40
C THR A 176 -54.93 41.53 -34.78
N HIS A 177 -55.75 40.98 -33.87
CA HIS A 177 -57.20 40.86 -34.07
C HIS A 177 -57.88 42.23 -34.17
N ILE A 178 -57.53 43.18 -33.29
CA ILE A 178 -58.03 44.55 -33.33
C ILE A 178 -57.67 45.26 -34.63
N CYS A 179 -56.41 45.16 -35.08
CA CYS A 179 -56.00 45.73 -36.37
C CYS A 179 -56.78 45.13 -37.55
N THR A 180 -57.13 43.85 -37.47
CA THR A 180 -57.99 43.18 -38.47
C THR A 180 -59.41 43.74 -38.46
N LEU A 181 -59.98 44.03 -37.29
CA LEU A 181 -61.31 44.66 -37.16
C LEU A 181 -61.32 46.10 -37.69
N LEU A 182 -60.27 46.86 -37.43
CA LEU A 182 -60.15 48.26 -37.86
C LEU A 182 -59.96 48.42 -39.38
N ARG A 183 -59.48 47.41 -40.09
CA ARG A 183 -59.31 47.41 -41.57
C ARG A 183 -58.63 48.70 -42.08
N SER A 184 -59.28 49.47 -42.95
CA SER A 184 -58.79 50.72 -43.53
C SER A 184 -58.71 51.89 -42.55
N TYR A 185 -59.23 51.74 -41.34
CA TYR A 185 -59.11 52.73 -40.26
C TYR A 185 -57.85 52.51 -39.41
N CYS A 186 -57.12 51.40 -39.61
CA CYS A 186 -55.79 51.22 -39.06
C CYS A 186 -54.73 51.87 -39.97
N ILE A 187 -53.71 52.50 -39.37
CA ILE A 187 -52.60 53.15 -40.09
C ILE A 187 -51.49 52.12 -40.35
N GLU A 188 -50.84 52.17 -41.52
CA GLU A 188 -49.78 51.23 -41.92
C GLU A 188 -48.63 51.13 -40.89
N ASP A 189 -48.18 52.27 -40.32
CA ASP A 189 -47.15 52.32 -39.26
C ASP A 189 -47.43 51.38 -38.07
N VAL A 190 -48.70 51.11 -37.77
CA VAL A 190 -49.11 50.23 -36.68
C VAL A 190 -48.81 48.77 -37.03
N PHE A 191 -49.03 48.36 -38.28
CA PHE A 191 -48.71 47.01 -38.75
C PHE A 191 -47.20 46.78 -38.74
N GLU A 192 -46.40 47.74 -39.19
CA GLU A 192 -44.94 47.68 -39.11
C GLU A 192 -44.45 47.54 -37.66
N SER A 193 -45.05 48.29 -36.74
CA SER A 193 -44.72 48.21 -35.31
C SER A 193 -45.06 46.86 -34.69
N ILE A 194 -46.15 46.21 -35.13
CA ILE A 194 -46.55 44.87 -34.67
C ILE A 194 -45.56 43.82 -35.19
N GLU A 195 -45.17 43.88 -36.45
CA GLU A 195 -44.22 42.93 -37.04
C GLU A 195 -42.81 43.09 -36.44
N ALA A 196 -42.33 44.32 -36.22
CA ALA A 196 -41.07 44.58 -35.53
C ALA A 196 -41.08 44.00 -34.10
N LEU A 197 -42.21 44.10 -33.39
CA LEU A 197 -42.36 43.56 -32.04
C LEU A 197 -42.42 42.03 -32.03
N LYS A 198 -43.03 41.39 -33.04
CA LYS A 198 -42.98 39.92 -33.23
C LYS A 198 -41.57 39.44 -33.51
N GLU A 199 -40.81 40.16 -34.34
CA GLU A 199 -39.41 39.84 -34.63
C GLU A 199 -38.52 40.00 -33.40
N GLN A 200 -38.69 41.10 -32.64
CA GLN A 200 -38.00 41.31 -31.37
C GLN A 200 -38.32 40.19 -30.38
N HIS A 201 -39.60 39.82 -30.24
CA HIS A 201 -40.04 38.73 -29.38
C HIS A 201 -39.34 37.41 -29.72
N HIS A 202 -39.29 37.08 -31.02
CA HIS A 202 -38.61 35.89 -31.52
C HIS A 202 -37.09 35.92 -31.23
N ASN A 203 -36.46 37.08 -31.43
CA ASN A 203 -35.03 37.26 -31.20
C ASN A 203 -34.66 37.18 -29.72
N VAL A 204 -35.44 37.79 -28.80
CA VAL A 204 -35.19 37.69 -27.35
C VAL A 204 -35.26 36.24 -26.86
N VAL A 205 -36.28 35.49 -27.32
CA VAL A 205 -36.47 34.08 -26.92
C VAL A 205 -35.37 33.18 -27.48
N LEU A 206 -35.04 33.31 -28.77
CA LEU A 206 -34.09 32.41 -29.42
C LEU A 206 -32.63 32.74 -29.15
N LYS A 207 -32.31 34.01 -28.94
CA LYS A 207 -30.92 34.45 -28.78
C LYS A 207 -30.61 34.71 -27.32
N ASP A 208 -31.26 35.69 -26.70
CA ASP A 208 -30.85 36.17 -25.38
C ASP A 208 -31.08 35.14 -24.27
N VAL A 209 -32.26 34.51 -24.24
CA VAL A 209 -32.58 33.49 -23.23
C VAL A 209 -31.78 32.21 -23.46
N VAL A 210 -31.69 31.74 -24.70
CA VAL A 210 -30.91 30.55 -25.04
C VAL A 210 -29.43 30.76 -24.73
N ASP A 211 -28.83 31.88 -25.14
CA ASP A 211 -27.43 32.19 -24.90
C ASP A 211 -27.15 32.31 -23.39
N LYS A 212 -28.02 33.00 -22.63
CA LYS A 212 -27.91 33.11 -21.17
C LYS A 212 -27.75 31.75 -20.50
N TYR A 213 -28.64 30.78 -20.77
CA TYR A 213 -28.56 29.46 -20.13
C TYR A 213 -27.51 28.54 -20.79
N SER A 214 -27.23 28.74 -22.08
CA SER A 214 -26.22 27.99 -22.84
C SER A 214 -24.79 28.36 -22.46
N GLU A 215 -24.52 29.57 -22.01
CA GLU A 215 -23.19 30.03 -21.59
C GLU A 215 -22.96 29.96 -20.07
N MET A 216 -24.03 30.10 -19.27
CA MET A 216 -23.94 30.11 -17.80
C MET A 216 -23.32 28.83 -17.22
N ASP A 217 -22.30 28.97 -16.37
CA ASP A 217 -21.73 27.85 -15.62
C ASP A 217 -22.77 27.23 -14.67
N ILE A 218 -22.68 25.92 -14.42
CA ILE A 218 -23.66 25.21 -13.58
C ILE A 218 -23.79 25.79 -12.16
N SER A 219 -22.76 26.46 -11.65
CA SER A 219 -22.78 27.10 -10.32
C SER A 219 -23.73 28.32 -10.31
N GLY A 220 -23.93 28.96 -11.48
CA GLY A 220 -24.82 30.10 -11.67
C GLY A 220 -26.30 29.75 -11.61
N TYR A 221 -26.66 28.47 -11.72
CA TYR A 221 -28.06 28.01 -11.64
C TYR A 221 -28.70 28.22 -10.26
N THR A 222 -27.90 28.45 -9.23
CA THR A 222 -28.39 28.88 -7.90
C THR A 222 -29.02 30.27 -7.93
N LEU A 223 -28.51 31.17 -8.78
CA LEU A 223 -28.97 32.56 -8.90
C LEU A 223 -29.99 32.74 -10.03
N ASN A 224 -29.91 31.92 -11.07
CA ASN A 224 -30.86 31.89 -12.18
C ASN A 224 -31.28 30.44 -12.44
N PRO A 225 -32.28 29.93 -11.69
CA PRO A 225 -32.70 28.54 -11.78
C PRO A 225 -33.27 28.19 -13.16
N PRO A 226 -32.74 27.16 -13.86
CA PRO A 226 -33.35 26.68 -15.10
C PRO A 226 -34.82 26.28 -14.94
N THR A 227 -35.24 25.76 -13.77
CA THR A 227 -36.66 25.44 -13.50
C THR A 227 -37.60 26.59 -13.88
N ASP A 228 -37.26 27.82 -13.51
CA ASP A 228 -38.11 28.99 -13.70
C ASP A 228 -38.35 29.30 -15.19
N ILE A 229 -37.34 29.13 -16.04
CA ILE A 229 -37.50 29.38 -17.49
C ILE A 229 -38.24 28.23 -18.19
N PHE A 230 -38.04 26.98 -17.75
CA PHE A 230 -38.77 25.84 -18.29
C PHE A 230 -40.25 25.91 -17.95
N GLU A 231 -40.62 26.31 -16.73
CA GLU A 231 -42.02 26.55 -16.35
C GLU A 231 -42.67 27.64 -17.21
N LYS A 232 -41.93 28.74 -17.49
CA LYS A 232 -42.40 29.81 -18.39
C LYS A 232 -42.62 29.33 -19.82
N PHE A 233 -41.75 28.48 -20.35
CA PHE A 233 -41.89 27.90 -21.69
C PHE A 233 -43.02 26.88 -21.78
N GLU A 234 -43.27 26.09 -20.74
CA GLU A 234 -44.36 25.10 -20.71
C GLU A 234 -45.74 25.73 -20.91
N LEU A 235 -45.94 26.97 -20.45
CA LEU A 235 -47.18 27.74 -20.62
C LEU A 235 -47.45 28.19 -22.07
N VAL A 236 -46.44 28.13 -22.95
CA VAL A 236 -46.50 28.65 -24.34
C VAL A 236 -46.03 27.65 -25.41
N ASP A 237 -45.48 26.51 -25.00
CA ASP A 237 -44.91 25.49 -25.91
C ASP A 237 -45.95 24.93 -26.90
N ASN A 238 -47.21 24.83 -26.47
CA ASN A 238 -48.31 24.32 -27.31
C ASN A 238 -48.84 25.34 -28.32
N THR A 239 -48.54 26.62 -28.13
CA THR A 239 -49.05 27.72 -28.98
C THR A 239 -48.01 28.22 -29.98
N ASN A 240 -46.72 28.11 -29.66
CA ASN A 240 -45.65 28.60 -30.53
C ASN A 240 -44.43 27.66 -30.54
N PRO A 241 -44.07 27.04 -31.68
CA PRO A 241 -43.01 26.03 -31.77
C PRO A 241 -41.60 26.56 -31.44
N VAL A 242 -41.41 27.87 -31.43
CA VAL A 242 -40.14 28.53 -31.14
C VAL A 242 -39.70 28.26 -29.69
N TYR A 243 -40.63 28.26 -28.74
CA TYR A 243 -40.34 27.94 -27.34
C TYR A 243 -39.93 26.49 -27.16
N LYS A 244 -40.55 25.57 -27.92
CA LYS A 244 -40.15 24.16 -27.94
C LYS A 244 -38.70 23.99 -28.33
N GLN A 245 -38.30 24.67 -29.40
CA GLN A 245 -36.96 24.59 -29.96
C GLN A 245 -35.94 25.21 -28.99
N ALA A 246 -36.24 26.36 -28.41
CA ALA A 246 -35.40 27.01 -27.39
C ALA A 246 -35.26 26.12 -26.15
N SER A 247 -36.37 25.58 -25.64
CA SER A 247 -36.42 24.65 -24.50
C SER A 247 -35.54 23.42 -24.72
N ASN A 248 -35.65 22.77 -25.89
CA ASN A 248 -34.83 21.62 -26.24
C ASN A 248 -33.34 21.96 -26.32
N THR A 249 -33.00 23.11 -26.91
CA THR A 249 -31.62 23.56 -27.04
C THR A 249 -30.99 23.85 -25.67
N ILE A 250 -31.69 24.58 -24.81
CA ILE A 250 -31.25 24.84 -23.43
C ILE A 250 -31.08 23.52 -22.67
N LYS A 251 -32.04 22.60 -22.79
CA LYS A 251 -32.00 21.28 -22.16
C LYS A 251 -30.74 20.50 -22.54
N GLU A 252 -30.45 20.40 -23.84
CA GLU A 252 -29.26 19.69 -24.34
C GLU A 252 -27.96 20.30 -23.81
N ARG A 253 -27.85 21.64 -23.81
CA ARG A 253 -26.66 22.36 -23.33
C ARG A 253 -26.45 22.17 -21.83
N ILE A 254 -27.51 22.25 -21.04
CA ILE A 254 -27.45 22.01 -19.60
C ILE A 254 -27.00 20.56 -19.32
N LEU A 255 -27.64 19.56 -19.95
CA LEU A 255 -27.28 18.15 -19.76
C LEU A 255 -25.80 17.90 -20.11
N ALA A 256 -25.31 18.47 -21.22
CA ALA A 256 -23.91 18.35 -21.62
C ALA A 256 -22.95 18.92 -20.58
N LYS A 257 -23.28 20.05 -19.93
CA LYS A 257 -22.46 20.64 -18.87
C LYS A 257 -22.39 19.75 -17.63
N PHE A 258 -23.53 19.22 -17.18
CA PHE A 258 -23.57 18.29 -16.04
C PHE A 258 -22.78 17.01 -16.33
N ARG A 259 -22.92 16.43 -17.53
CA ARG A 259 -22.12 15.27 -17.96
C ARG A 259 -20.63 15.56 -18.00
N LYS A 260 -20.23 16.74 -18.48
CA LYS A 260 -18.83 17.17 -18.46
C LYS A 260 -18.26 17.25 -17.04
N GLU A 261 -19.06 17.66 -16.06
CA GLU A 261 -18.65 17.67 -14.64
C GLU A 261 -18.53 16.26 -14.07
N LEU A 262 -19.42 15.33 -14.45
CA LEU A 262 -19.25 13.89 -14.10
C LEU A 262 -18.00 13.29 -14.76
N ASP A 263 -17.71 13.61 -16.02
CA ASP A 263 -16.52 13.10 -16.70
C ASP A 263 -15.23 13.71 -16.12
N LYS A 264 -15.27 14.98 -15.70
CA LYS A 264 -14.21 15.56 -14.87
C LYS A 264 -14.08 14.83 -13.54
N ALA A 265 -15.17 14.51 -12.86
CA ALA A 265 -15.15 13.75 -11.61
C ALA A 265 -14.55 12.35 -11.79
N LYS A 266 -14.84 11.67 -12.90
CA LYS A 266 -14.25 10.36 -13.26
C LYS A 266 -12.77 10.47 -13.61
N SER A 267 -12.38 11.50 -14.36
CA SER A 267 -11.00 11.68 -14.84
C SER A 267 -10.07 12.26 -13.78
N THR A 268 -10.58 13.07 -12.85
CA THR A 268 -9.85 13.41 -11.64
C THR A 268 -9.88 12.23 -10.70
N GLN A 269 -8.82 11.41 -10.74
CA GLN A 269 -8.54 10.29 -9.82
C GLN A 269 -8.38 10.72 -8.34
N VAL A 270 -8.97 11.85 -7.93
CA VAL A 270 -9.15 12.16 -6.53
C VAL A 270 -10.14 11.14 -5.99
N LEU A 271 -9.59 10.06 -5.41
CA LEU A 271 -10.29 9.04 -4.65
C LEU A 271 -10.82 9.65 -3.34
N SER A 272 -11.67 10.66 -3.44
CA SER A 272 -12.28 11.34 -2.31
C SER A 272 -13.77 11.50 -2.56
N ARG A 273 -14.54 11.23 -1.50
CA ARG A 273 -15.96 11.57 -1.42
C ARG A 273 -16.21 13.07 -1.48
N GLU A 274 -15.18 13.88 -1.25
CA GLU A 274 -15.21 15.34 -1.35
C GLU A 274 -14.79 15.86 -2.74
N ASN A 275 -15.00 15.05 -3.79
CA ASN A 275 -14.71 15.48 -5.15
C ASN A 275 -15.48 16.78 -5.47
N ILE A 276 -14.74 17.86 -5.75
CA ILE A 276 -15.30 19.20 -5.96
C ILE A 276 -16.30 19.24 -7.12
N TYR A 277 -16.10 18.42 -8.17
CA TYR A 277 -16.99 18.33 -9.32
C TYR A 277 -18.31 17.63 -8.95
N ILE A 278 -18.27 16.60 -8.11
CA ILE A 278 -19.46 15.95 -7.55
C ILE A 278 -20.25 16.94 -6.68
N ARG A 279 -19.57 17.70 -5.81
CA ARG A 279 -20.24 18.68 -4.95
C ARG A 279 -20.89 19.83 -5.74
N ARG A 280 -20.21 20.34 -6.77
CA ARG A 280 -20.78 21.34 -7.70
C ARG A 280 -22.01 20.80 -8.41
N PHE A 281 -21.94 19.56 -8.90
CA PHE A 281 -23.05 18.86 -9.53
C PHE A 281 -24.25 18.73 -8.58
N GLU A 282 -24.06 18.22 -7.36
CA GLU A 282 -25.13 18.05 -6.36
C GLU A 282 -25.80 19.36 -5.94
N THR A 283 -25.03 20.45 -5.94
CA THR A 283 -25.56 21.77 -5.61
C THR A 283 -26.43 22.29 -6.75
N ALA A 284 -25.93 22.22 -7.99
CA ALA A 284 -26.61 22.77 -9.16
C ALA A 284 -27.84 21.96 -9.59
N ILE A 285 -27.85 20.63 -9.42
CA ILE A 285 -28.92 19.75 -9.92
C ILE A 285 -30.29 20.03 -9.28
N LYS A 286 -30.30 20.59 -8.06
CA LYS A 286 -31.51 20.97 -7.32
C LYS A 286 -32.31 22.10 -7.99
N TYR A 287 -31.69 22.83 -8.91
CA TYR A 287 -32.29 23.95 -9.64
C TYR A 287 -32.73 23.57 -11.06
N LEU A 288 -32.69 22.27 -11.40
CA LEU A 288 -33.17 21.75 -12.68
C LEU A 288 -34.62 21.23 -12.57
N PRO A 289 -35.35 21.20 -13.71
CA PRO A 289 -36.63 20.50 -13.81
C PRO A 289 -36.53 19.01 -13.45
N ASN A 290 -37.60 18.47 -12.87
CA ASN A 290 -37.66 17.09 -12.35
C ASN A 290 -37.19 16.03 -13.36
N ALA A 291 -37.62 16.12 -14.62
CA ALA A 291 -37.25 15.15 -15.65
C ALA A 291 -35.73 15.11 -15.91
N MET A 292 -35.06 16.27 -15.91
CA MET A 292 -33.60 16.35 -16.10
C MET A 292 -32.84 15.94 -14.84
N ARG A 293 -33.33 16.39 -13.67
CA ARG A 293 -32.79 16.03 -12.36
C ARG A 293 -32.75 14.51 -12.18
N ASN A 294 -33.86 13.82 -12.39
CA ASN A 294 -33.95 12.38 -12.19
C ASN A 294 -32.96 11.62 -13.09
N ALA A 295 -32.83 12.01 -14.36
CA ALA A 295 -31.88 11.39 -15.28
C ALA A 295 -30.41 11.56 -14.82
N LEU A 296 -30.07 12.78 -14.40
CA LEU A 296 -28.73 13.13 -13.95
C LEU A 296 -28.39 12.55 -12.55
N GLU A 297 -29.36 12.40 -11.66
CA GLU A 297 -29.16 11.76 -10.35
C GLU A 297 -28.79 10.28 -10.47
N VAL A 298 -29.36 9.57 -11.46
CA VAL A 298 -28.97 8.19 -11.78
C VAL A 298 -27.53 8.13 -12.27
N GLU A 299 -27.13 9.03 -13.19
CA GLU A 299 -25.75 9.11 -13.68
C GLU A 299 -24.76 9.47 -12.55
N LEU A 300 -25.14 10.37 -11.63
CA LEU A 300 -24.35 10.73 -10.45
C LEU A 300 -24.15 9.54 -9.52
N LYS A 301 -25.22 8.78 -9.25
CA LYS A 301 -25.13 7.59 -8.41
C LYS A 301 -24.13 6.58 -8.97
N TYR A 302 -24.22 6.28 -10.27
CA TYR A 302 -23.27 5.40 -10.94
C TYR A 302 -21.83 5.95 -10.85
N CYS A 303 -21.65 7.27 -10.99
CA CYS A 303 -20.34 7.91 -10.82
C CYS A 303 -19.78 7.72 -9.41
N LYS A 304 -20.60 7.88 -8.37
CA LYS A 304 -20.18 7.67 -6.97
C LYS A 304 -19.83 6.22 -6.68
N ASP A 305 -20.67 5.28 -7.14
CA ASP A 305 -20.43 3.84 -6.95
C ASP A 305 -19.10 3.41 -7.60
N ASN A 306 -18.77 3.96 -8.78
CA ASN A 306 -17.47 3.72 -9.42
C ASN A 306 -16.29 4.31 -8.63
N VAL A 307 -16.44 5.50 -8.05
CA VAL A 307 -15.41 6.12 -7.20
C VAL A 307 -15.20 5.30 -5.92
N ASP A 308 -16.28 4.87 -5.26
CA ASP A 308 -16.20 4.02 -4.07
C ASP A 308 -15.58 2.65 -4.40
N THR A 309 -15.94 2.05 -5.55
CA THR A 309 -15.33 0.79 -6.02
C THR A 309 -13.82 0.98 -6.26
N ALA A 310 -13.42 2.07 -6.93
CA ALA A 310 -12.01 2.37 -7.16
C ALA A 310 -11.23 2.62 -5.85
N ILE A 311 -11.86 3.25 -4.84
CA ILE A 311 -11.27 3.38 -3.49
C ILE A 311 -11.02 1.98 -2.91
N GLN A 312 -12.05 1.13 -2.92
CA GLN A 312 -11.98 -0.22 -2.35
C GLN A 312 -10.94 -1.09 -3.05
N ASP A 313 -10.86 -1.03 -4.38
CA ASP A 313 -9.90 -1.81 -5.17
C ASP A 313 -8.46 -1.38 -4.86
N ASN A 314 -8.19 -0.08 -4.74
CA ASN A 314 -6.86 0.42 -4.37
C ASN A 314 -6.49 0.05 -2.93
N GLU A 315 -7.45 0.10 -2.00
CA GLU A 315 -7.22 -0.35 -0.62
C GLU A 315 -6.94 -1.86 -0.54
N ASN A 316 -7.70 -2.66 -1.29
CA ASN A 316 -7.48 -4.10 -1.40
C ASN A 316 -6.10 -4.40 -2.01
N ASN A 317 -5.74 -3.72 -3.12
CA ASN A 317 -4.44 -3.90 -3.77
C ASN A 317 -3.27 -3.53 -2.84
N LEU A 318 -3.39 -2.43 -2.10
CA LEU A 318 -2.41 -2.03 -1.09
C LEU A 318 -2.26 -3.12 -0.02
N ASN A 319 -3.36 -3.54 0.60
CA ASN A 319 -3.34 -4.52 1.68
C ASN A 319 -2.79 -5.88 1.18
N MET A 320 -3.22 -6.35 0.02
CA MET A 320 -2.72 -7.59 -0.58
C MET A 320 -1.21 -7.53 -0.85
N THR A 321 -0.73 -6.45 -1.46
CA THR A 321 0.69 -6.28 -1.79
C THR A 321 1.56 -6.22 -0.53
N ILE A 322 1.13 -5.45 0.47
CA ILE A 322 1.82 -5.35 1.76
C ILE A 322 1.84 -6.70 2.50
N ASN A 323 0.72 -7.43 2.52
CA ASN A 323 0.61 -8.71 3.22
C ASN A 323 1.45 -9.83 2.60
N ARG A 324 1.78 -9.75 1.31
CA ARG A 324 2.72 -10.66 0.65
C ARG A 324 4.17 -10.51 1.15
N LYS A 325 4.50 -9.41 1.84
CA LYS A 325 5.83 -9.14 2.42
C LYS A 325 6.98 -9.22 1.41
N ASP A 326 6.70 -8.87 0.15
CA ASP A 326 7.70 -8.79 -0.91
C ASP A 326 8.12 -7.32 -1.12
N PRO A 327 9.35 -6.94 -0.76
CA PRO A 327 9.79 -5.56 -0.85
C PRO A 327 9.83 -5.03 -2.29
N LYS A 328 10.01 -5.89 -3.31
CA LYS A 328 10.02 -5.46 -4.73
C LYS A 328 8.63 -5.05 -5.18
N ASN A 329 7.62 -5.85 -4.87
CA ASN A 329 6.23 -5.52 -5.22
C ASN A 329 5.74 -4.28 -4.46
N ILE A 330 6.13 -4.14 -3.19
CA ILE A 330 5.82 -2.94 -2.39
C ILE A 330 6.47 -1.69 -3.02
N ARG A 331 7.71 -1.81 -3.52
CA ARG A 331 8.39 -0.71 -4.21
C ARG A 331 7.65 -0.27 -5.47
N ILE A 332 7.28 -1.22 -6.32
CA ILE A 332 6.54 -0.94 -7.56
C ILE A 332 5.24 -0.18 -7.24
N LEU A 333 4.47 -0.69 -6.27
CA LEU A 333 3.23 -0.05 -5.84
C LEU A 333 3.45 1.39 -5.29
N LEU A 334 4.50 1.58 -4.49
CA LEU A 334 4.85 2.91 -3.96
C LEU A 334 5.27 3.89 -5.06
N GLU A 335 5.99 3.42 -6.08
CA GLU A 335 6.40 4.25 -7.23
C GLU A 335 5.17 4.63 -8.09
N GLU A 336 4.27 3.68 -8.36
CA GLU A 336 2.99 3.93 -9.03
C GLU A 336 2.14 4.97 -8.29
N TYR A 337 1.99 4.83 -6.97
CA TYR A 337 1.25 5.79 -6.15
C TYR A 337 1.94 7.15 -6.06
N ARG A 338 3.28 7.22 -6.11
CA ARG A 338 4.01 8.50 -6.13
C ARG A 338 3.86 9.25 -7.45
N ALA A 339 3.77 8.53 -8.57
CA ALA A 339 3.58 9.12 -9.89
C ALA A 339 2.22 9.84 -10.00
N SER A 340 1.22 9.43 -9.21
CA SER A 340 -0.08 10.09 -9.14
C SER A 340 -0.13 11.17 -8.05
N LYS A 341 -0.48 12.39 -8.43
CA LYS A 341 -0.72 13.50 -7.48
C LYS A 341 -1.85 13.19 -6.48
N TYR A 342 -2.75 12.26 -6.82
CA TYR A 342 -3.96 11.98 -6.06
C TYR A 342 -3.85 10.78 -5.12
N MET A 343 -2.76 10.00 -5.18
CA MET A 343 -2.56 8.78 -4.37
C MET A 343 -1.63 8.99 -3.17
N GLN A 344 -1.34 10.24 -2.80
CA GLN A 344 -0.38 10.56 -1.72
C GLN A 344 -0.81 9.99 -0.35
N SER A 345 -2.10 9.89 -0.07
CA SER A 345 -2.63 9.25 1.15
C SER A 345 -2.27 7.76 1.21
N TYR A 346 -2.36 7.04 0.09
CA TYR A 346 -1.96 5.64 -0.01
C TYR A 346 -0.44 5.47 0.11
N VAL A 347 0.35 6.41 -0.41
CA VAL A 347 1.81 6.43 -0.16
C VAL A 347 2.11 6.53 1.34
N TYR A 348 1.42 7.39 2.07
CA TYR A 348 1.60 7.53 3.52
C TYR A 348 1.20 6.25 4.26
N LYS A 349 0.00 5.71 3.98
CA LYS A 349 -0.51 4.47 4.59
C LYS A 349 0.41 3.27 4.30
N ALA A 350 0.92 3.15 3.07
CA ALA A 350 1.88 2.11 2.71
C ALA A 350 3.18 2.22 3.51
N LYS A 351 3.74 3.42 3.67
CA LYS A 351 4.94 3.67 4.49
C LYS A 351 4.73 3.28 5.95
N GLU A 352 3.57 3.60 6.51
CA GLU A 352 3.21 3.25 7.88
C GLU A 352 3.13 1.73 8.06
N LEU A 353 2.45 1.03 7.16
CA LEU A 353 2.35 -0.44 7.19
C LEU A 353 3.71 -1.13 7.04
N VAL A 354 4.56 -0.65 6.12
CA VAL A 354 5.94 -1.15 5.99
C VAL A 354 6.72 -0.91 7.28
N SER A 355 6.60 0.28 7.88
CA SER A 355 7.29 0.59 9.14
C SER A 355 6.87 -0.36 10.27
N LYS A 356 5.57 -0.70 10.37
CA LYS A 356 5.07 -1.70 11.31
C LYS A 356 5.69 -3.09 11.06
N GLN A 357 5.77 -3.52 9.80
CA GLN A 357 6.42 -4.79 9.45
C GLN A 357 7.91 -4.79 9.85
N ILE A 358 8.62 -3.68 9.65
CA ILE A 358 10.01 -3.55 10.10
C ILE A 358 10.11 -3.70 11.62
N THR A 359 9.25 -3.02 12.38
CA THR A 359 9.25 -3.13 13.85
C THR A 359 9.00 -4.57 14.31
N GLU A 360 8.04 -5.27 13.70
CA GLU A 360 7.77 -6.68 14.00
C GLU A 360 8.96 -7.58 13.66
N MET A 361 9.63 -7.36 12.52
CA MET A 361 10.84 -8.11 12.15
C MET A 361 11.97 -7.88 13.14
N VAL A 362 12.23 -6.62 13.52
CA VAL A 362 13.27 -6.24 14.48
C VAL A 362 13.03 -6.90 15.85
N LEU A 363 11.79 -6.93 16.33
CA LEU A 363 11.44 -7.59 17.59
C LEU A 363 11.69 -9.10 17.52
N LYS A 364 11.28 -9.77 16.44
CA LYS A 364 11.53 -11.22 16.26
C LYS A 364 13.01 -11.54 16.22
N ILE A 365 13.82 -10.74 15.52
CA ILE A 365 15.27 -10.93 15.45
C ILE A 365 15.88 -10.84 16.86
N LYS A 366 15.50 -9.83 17.65
CA LYS A 366 16.00 -9.68 19.03
C LYS A 366 15.61 -10.86 19.92
N GLN A 367 14.35 -11.32 19.85
CA GLN A 367 13.88 -12.49 20.58
C GLN A 367 14.67 -13.76 20.22
N ASN A 368 14.91 -13.98 18.93
CA ASN A 368 15.70 -15.12 18.47
C ASN A 368 17.15 -15.07 18.98
N LEU A 369 17.76 -13.87 19.01
CA LEU A 369 19.10 -13.69 19.57
C LEU A 369 19.16 -13.95 21.08
N GLU A 370 18.17 -13.49 21.84
CA GLU A 370 18.06 -13.75 23.28
C GLU A 370 17.88 -15.26 23.57
N GLN A 371 17.14 -15.97 22.72
CA GLN A 371 16.92 -17.41 22.81
C GLN A 371 18.06 -18.25 22.22
N SER A 372 19.14 -17.63 21.73
CA SER A 372 20.26 -18.30 21.04
C SER A 372 19.85 -19.11 19.81
N ASN A 373 18.76 -18.73 19.15
CA ASN A 373 18.35 -19.27 17.85
C ASN A 373 18.97 -18.40 16.75
N MET A 374 20.24 -18.65 16.44
CA MET A 374 21.04 -17.77 15.58
C MET A 374 20.61 -17.88 14.11
N ARG A 375 20.24 -19.08 13.64
CA ARG A 375 19.72 -19.32 12.29
C ARG A 375 18.51 -18.45 11.95
N ASP A 376 17.45 -18.49 12.76
CA ASP A 376 16.25 -17.69 12.51
C ASP A 376 16.51 -16.18 12.65
N ALA A 377 17.46 -15.79 13.50
CA ALA A 377 17.90 -14.40 13.61
C ALA A 377 18.58 -13.92 12.32
N LEU A 378 19.50 -14.71 11.75
CA LEU A 378 20.21 -14.40 10.51
C LEU A 378 19.26 -14.31 9.30
N ASP A 379 18.31 -15.23 9.18
CA ASP A 379 17.27 -15.19 8.15
C ASP A 379 16.39 -13.95 8.27
N GLY A 380 16.06 -13.54 9.50
CA GLY A 380 15.34 -12.30 9.77
C GLY A 380 16.14 -11.07 9.35
N VAL A 381 17.45 -11.04 9.65
CA VAL A 381 18.35 -9.93 9.29
C VAL A 381 18.51 -9.82 7.78
N LYS A 382 18.60 -10.94 7.07
CA LYS A 382 18.63 -10.98 5.59
C LYS A 382 17.37 -10.35 5.00
N LYS A 383 16.18 -10.73 5.48
CA LYS A 383 14.92 -10.11 5.03
C LYS A 383 14.88 -8.62 5.32
N LEU A 384 15.36 -8.20 6.50
CA LEU A 384 15.45 -6.79 6.86
C LEU A 384 16.42 -6.02 5.95
N TYR A 385 17.53 -6.63 5.56
CA TYR A 385 18.47 -6.08 4.58
C TYR A 385 17.85 -5.90 3.19
N GLU A 386 17.09 -6.89 2.71
CA GLU A 386 16.37 -6.80 1.43
C GLU A 386 15.37 -5.63 1.44
N TYR A 387 14.62 -5.46 2.53
CA TYR A 387 13.76 -4.29 2.72
C TYR A 387 14.57 -2.99 2.71
N GLN A 388 15.72 -2.94 3.38
CA GLN A 388 16.56 -1.75 3.42
C GLN A 388 17.12 -1.38 2.05
N ILE A 389 17.58 -2.33 1.24
CA ILE A 389 18.08 -2.06 -0.12
C ILE A 389 16.96 -1.58 -1.03
N VAL A 390 15.82 -2.28 -1.02
CA VAL A 390 14.76 -2.04 -2.00
C VAL A 390 13.91 -0.82 -1.63
N LEU A 391 13.62 -0.64 -0.34
CA LEU A 391 12.68 0.38 0.15
C LEU A 391 13.36 1.50 0.95
N GLY A 392 14.63 1.40 1.31
CA GLY A 392 15.30 2.37 2.22
C GLY A 392 15.30 3.81 1.72
N ASN A 393 15.31 4.03 0.40
CA ASN A 393 15.20 5.38 -0.20
C ASN A 393 13.75 5.90 -0.22
N LEU A 394 12.77 5.01 -0.15
CA LEU A 394 11.35 5.34 -0.20
C LEU A 394 10.74 5.50 1.20
N VAL A 395 11.26 4.75 2.18
CA VAL A 395 10.76 4.68 3.56
C VAL A 395 11.92 4.98 4.51
N GLN A 396 12.00 6.23 4.98
CA GLN A 396 13.12 6.70 5.83
C GLN A 396 13.27 5.92 7.16
N GLY A 397 12.19 5.29 7.65
CA GLY A 397 12.16 4.54 8.90
C GLY A 397 12.86 3.18 8.90
N ILE A 398 13.35 2.67 7.76
CA ILE A 398 13.94 1.32 7.67
C ILE A 398 15.43 1.31 8.06
N ARG A 399 16.15 2.38 7.68
CA ARG A 399 17.63 2.42 7.72
C ARG A 399 18.19 2.32 9.14
N ASN A 400 17.63 3.08 10.07
CA ASN A 400 18.10 3.08 11.46
C ASN A 400 17.84 1.74 12.18
N PRO A 401 16.62 1.16 12.15
CA PRO A 401 16.40 -0.18 12.71
C PRO A 401 17.29 -1.26 12.10
N TYR A 402 17.53 -1.21 10.78
CA TYR A 402 18.46 -2.12 10.12
C TYR A 402 19.88 -2.03 10.71
N PHE A 403 20.46 -0.83 10.76
CA PHE A 403 21.82 -0.65 11.28
C PHE A 403 21.97 -1.09 12.74
N GLN A 404 20.95 -0.87 13.57
CA GLN A 404 20.97 -1.33 14.96
C GLN A 404 21.02 -2.86 15.05
N ILE A 405 20.20 -3.54 14.24
CA ILE A 405 20.19 -5.01 14.18
C ILE A 405 21.49 -5.55 13.59
N GLN A 406 22.00 -4.95 12.51
CA GLN A 406 23.28 -5.32 11.91
C GLN A 406 24.41 -5.25 12.95
N LYS A 407 24.51 -4.13 13.68
CA LYS A 407 25.51 -3.96 14.75
C LYS A 407 25.34 -4.99 15.87
N LEU A 408 24.10 -5.30 16.24
CA LEU A 408 23.81 -6.32 17.26
C LEU A 408 24.31 -7.71 16.83
N ILE A 409 24.06 -8.10 15.58
CA ILE A 409 24.55 -9.36 14.99
C ILE A 409 26.07 -9.40 14.94
N GLN A 410 26.70 -8.31 14.48
CA GLN A 410 28.15 -8.21 14.41
C GLN A 410 28.79 -8.32 15.80
N ASN A 411 28.29 -7.56 16.78
CA ASN A 411 28.75 -7.63 18.16
C ASN A 411 28.58 -9.05 18.75
N ARG A 412 27.46 -9.72 18.43
CA ARG A 412 27.21 -11.09 18.89
C ARG A 412 28.21 -12.06 18.29
N PHE A 413 28.52 -11.95 17.00
CA PHE A 413 29.57 -12.74 16.37
C PHE A 413 30.94 -12.49 17.03
N GLU A 414 31.29 -11.23 17.29
CA GLU A 414 32.57 -10.89 17.93
C GLU A 414 32.70 -11.44 19.35
N GLU A 415 31.62 -11.37 20.14
CA GLU A 415 31.54 -11.96 21.47
C GLU A 415 31.76 -13.48 21.41
N LEU A 416 31.05 -14.17 20.50
CA LEU A 416 31.16 -15.61 20.32
C LEU A 416 32.56 -16.02 19.85
N HIS A 417 33.08 -15.36 18.82
CA HIS A 417 34.43 -15.61 18.30
C HIS A 417 35.49 -15.41 19.38
N SER A 418 35.44 -14.30 20.14
CA SER A 418 36.39 -14.02 21.22
C SER A 418 36.35 -15.10 22.29
N ARG A 419 35.15 -15.53 22.71
CA ARG A 419 34.98 -16.61 23.68
C ARG A 419 35.58 -17.92 23.20
N CYS A 420 35.26 -18.35 21.98
CA CYS A 420 35.80 -19.59 21.42
C CYS A 420 37.32 -19.50 21.21
N THR A 421 37.82 -18.40 20.67
CA THR A 421 39.26 -18.22 20.44
C THR A 421 40.05 -18.22 21.75
N ASN A 422 39.64 -17.47 22.76
CA ASN A 422 40.33 -17.46 24.06
C ASN A 422 40.38 -18.85 24.69
N LEU A 423 39.31 -19.62 24.51
CA LEU A 423 39.23 -20.98 25.02
C LEU A 423 40.28 -21.90 24.37
N PHE A 424 40.37 -21.91 23.04
CA PHE A 424 41.31 -22.78 22.31
C PHE A 424 42.76 -22.27 22.34
N SER A 425 42.99 -20.98 22.64
CA SER A 425 44.34 -20.40 22.70
C SER A 425 45.01 -20.44 24.08
N TYR A 426 44.27 -20.43 25.19
CA TYR A 426 44.84 -20.22 26.54
C TYR A 426 44.62 -21.38 27.53
N MET A 427 44.16 -22.53 27.07
CA MET A 427 43.90 -23.67 27.95
C MET A 427 45.17 -24.39 28.42
N ASN A 428 45.74 -23.91 29.53
CA ASN A 428 46.40 -24.76 30.53
C ASN A 428 45.38 -25.06 31.63
N LEU A 429 44.64 -26.14 31.43
CA LEU A 429 43.44 -26.50 32.20
C LEU A 429 43.77 -26.99 33.61
N SER A 430 43.36 -26.24 34.63
CA SER A 430 43.34 -26.73 36.02
C SER A 430 41.93 -26.93 36.58
N ILE A 431 40.89 -26.27 36.06
CA ILE A 431 39.49 -26.46 36.50
C ILE A 431 38.52 -26.15 35.36
N VAL A 432 37.87 -27.18 34.78
CA VAL A 432 36.72 -27.02 33.87
C VAL A 432 35.50 -27.59 34.55
N THR A 433 34.46 -26.77 34.72
CA THR A 433 33.14 -27.23 35.15
C THR A 433 32.30 -27.66 33.95
N GLU A 434 31.33 -28.55 34.16
CA GLU A 434 30.42 -29.00 33.11
C GLU A 434 29.65 -27.84 32.46
N ASP A 435 29.29 -26.81 33.25
CA ASP A 435 28.67 -25.57 32.76
C ASP A 435 29.52 -24.82 31.72
N ILE A 436 30.85 -24.77 31.91
CA ILE A 436 31.77 -24.12 30.96
C ILE A 436 31.81 -24.90 29.64
N VAL A 437 31.80 -26.23 29.71
CA VAL A 437 31.78 -27.10 28.53
C VAL A 437 30.46 -26.95 27.77
N GLU A 438 29.32 -26.94 28.47
CA GLU A 438 28.01 -26.78 27.84
C GLU A 438 27.84 -25.38 27.22
N GLY A 439 28.24 -24.33 27.93
CA GLY A 439 28.23 -22.96 27.43
C GLY A 439 29.12 -22.78 26.20
N THR A 440 30.29 -23.43 26.20
CA THR A 440 31.19 -23.47 25.03
C THR A 440 30.54 -24.17 23.85
N ALA A 441 29.92 -25.33 24.07
CA ALA A 441 29.25 -26.07 23.00
C ALA A 441 28.17 -25.20 22.34
N LYS A 442 27.33 -24.51 23.14
CA LYS A 442 26.33 -23.58 22.62
C LYS A 442 26.97 -22.46 21.79
N ASN A 443 28.05 -21.84 22.27
CA ASN A 443 28.74 -20.78 21.54
C ASN A 443 29.32 -21.28 20.20
N PHE A 444 29.91 -22.47 20.19
CA PHE A 444 30.48 -23.06 18.98
C PHE A 444 29.39 -23.38 17.94
N ILE A 445 28.25 -23.91 18.38
CA ILE A 445 27.08 -24.17 17.52
C ILE A 445 26.59 -22.87 16.87
N CYS A 446 26.47 -21.78 17.62
CA CYS A 446 26.12 -20.48 17.05
C CYS A 446 27.12 -20.03 15.97
N ILE A 447 28.44 -20.28 16.14
CA ILE A 447 29.45 -19.97 15.11
C ILE A 447 29.26 -20.84 13.86
N ILE A 448 28.90 -22.12 14.03
CA ILE A 448 28.56 -22.99 12.89
C ILE A 448 27.39 -22.40 12.11
N GLU A 449 26.33 -21.95 12.80
CA GLU A 449 25.15 -21.34 12.15
C GLU A 449 25.52 -20.06 11.35
N PHE A 450 26.50 -19.27 11.81
CA PHE A 450 27.04 -18.15 11.02
C PHE A 450 27.76 -18.62 9.75
N VAL A 451 28.57 -19.68 9.83
CA VAL A 451 29.30 -20.21 8.68
C VAL A 451 28.36 -20.88 7.68
N GLU A 452 27.36 -21.61 8.15
CA GLU A 452 26.30 -22.18 7.32
C GLU A 452 25.53 -21.09 6.58
N PHE A 453 25.16 -20.01 7.26
CA PHE A 453 24.49 -18.88 6.63
C PHE A 453 25.31 -18.27 5.47
N VAL A 454 26.62 -18.09 5.66
CA VAL A 454 27.54 -17.63 4.60
C VAL A 454 27.58 -18.59 3.43
N TYR A 455 27.65 -19.89 3.71
CA TYR A 455 27.73 -20.91 2.69
C TYR A 455 26.43 -21.00 1.84
N GLU A 456 25.27 -20.96 2.51
CA GLU A 456 23.95 -21.00 1.86
C GLU A 456 23.71 -19.76 0.99
N HIS A 457 24.19 -18.60 1.43
CA HIS A 457 23.94 -17.31 0.80
C HIS A 457 25.18 -16.80 0.06
N LYS A 458 25.48 -17.38 -1.10
CA LYS A 458 26.64 -17.06 -1.95
C LYS A 458 26.72 -15.61 -2.48
N ASP A 459 25.72 -14.77 -2.20
CA ASP A 459 25.70 -13.37 -2.63
C ASP A 459 26.60 -12.52 -1.71
N GLN A 460 27.80 -12.21 -2.20
CA GLN A 460 28.79 -11.41 -1.47
C GLN A 460 28.29 -10.02 -1.09
N HIS A 461 27.37 -9.42 -1.85
CA HIS A 461 26.82 -8.11 -1.50
C HIS A 461 25.91 -8.19 -0.27
N ILE A 462 25.06 -9.23 -0.19
CA ILE A 462 24.21 -9.47 0.97
C ILE A 462 25.07 -9.73 2.21
N LEU A 463 26.05 -10.62 2.08
CA LEU A 463 26.92 -11.00 3.19
C LEU A 463 27.73 -9.81 3.72
N ALA A 464 28.35 -9.02 2.84
CA ALA A 464 29.07 -7.79 3.22
C ALA A 464 28.16 -6.73 3.85
N GLY A 465 26.86 -6.77 3.50
CA GLY A 465 25.84 -5.94 4.11
C GLY A 465 25.55 -6.32 5.56
N ILE A 466 25.67 -7.59 5.95
CA ILE A 466 25.19 -8.12 7.24
C ILE A 466 26.35 -8.40 8.21
N LEU A 467 27.39 -9.07 7.73
CA LEU A 467 28.48 -9.62 8.52
C LEU A 467 29.61 -8.60 8.74
N PRO A 468 30.49 -8.80 9.73
CA PRO A 468 31.65 -7.93 9.92
C PRO A 468 32.67 -8.14 8.79
N ILE A 469 33.42 -7.08 8.46
CA ILE A 469 34.40 -7.07 7.36
C ILE A 469 35.46 -8.17 7.51
N TYR A 470 35.86 -8.47 8.76
CA TYR A 470 36.88 -9.46 9.09
C TYR A 470 36.29 -10.84 9.44
N PHE A 471 35.08 -11.15 8.95
CA PHE A 471 34.42 -12.43 9.26
C PHE A 471 35.27 -13.63 8.84
N ASP A 472 35.67 -13.70 7.57
CA ASP A 472 36.43 -14.84 7.02
C ASP A 472 37.79 -15.01 7.72
N GLU A 473 38.48 -13.90 7.96
CA GLU A 473 39.76 -13.88 8.69
C GLU A 473 39.60 -14.45 10.10
N LYS A 474 38.58 -13.99 10.85
CA LYS A 474 38.27 -14.49 12.20
C LYS A 474 37.91 -15.98 12.20
N ILE A 475 37.14 -16.46 11.23
CA ILE A 475 36.83 -17.90 11.11
C ILE A 475 38.11 -18.71 10.82
N ILE A 476 39.00 -18.21 9.96
CA ILE A 476 40.29 -18.85 9.68
C ILE A 476 41.17 -18.89 10.94
N THR A 477 41.24 -17.79 11.70
CA THR A 477 41.97 -17.74 12.97
C THR A 477 41.42 -18.75 13.97
N LEU A 478 40.09 -18.78 14.16
CA LEU A 478 39.45 -19.73 15.06
C LEU A 478 39.72 -21.18 14.63
N LYS A 479 39.59 -21.49 13.33
CA LYS A 479 39.93 -22.80 12.77
C LYS A 479 41.37 -23.18 13.13
N ASN A 480 42.33 -22.31 12.85
CA ASN A 480 43.75 -22.61 13.09
C ASN A 480 44.02 -22.85 14.58
N ASN A 481 43.40 -22.07 15.47
CA ASN A 481 43.53 -22.26 16.92
C ASN A 481 42.95 -23.60 17.38
N ILE A 482 41.78 -23.99 16.86
CA ILE A 482 41.17 -25.30 17.16
C ILE A 482 42.06 -26.45 16.67
N LEU A 483 42.55 -26.36 15.42
CA LEU A 483 43.42 -27.39 14.85
C LEU A 483 44.74 -27.51 15.60
N GLN A 484 45.34 -26.38 15.98
CA GLN A 484 46.55 -26.34 16.80
C GLN A 484 46.29 -27.01 18.15
N TYR A 485 45.22 -26.62 18.84
CA TYR A 485 44.82 -27.22 20.11
C TYR A 485 44.62 -28.74 20.01
N PHE A 486 43.92 -29.21 18.97
CA PHE A 486 43.74 -30.65 18.73
C PHE A 486 45.07 -31.38 18.52
N SER A 487 45.99 -30.80 17.74
CA SER A 487 47.31 -31.40 17.50
C SER A 487 48.17 -31.44 18.76
N GLU A 488 48.19 -30.36 19.54
CA GLU A 488 48.98 -30.26 20.77
C GLU A 488 48.44 -31.22 21.84
N HIS A 489 47.11 -31.34 21.96
CA HIS A 489 46.49 -32.26 22.92
C HIS A 489 46.76 -33.72 22.56
N GLN A 490 46.62 -34.09 21.29
CA GLN A 490 46.93 -35.44 20.81
C GLN A 490 48.42 -35.76 21.02
N HIS A 491 49.32 -34.84 20.69
CA HIS A 491 50.76 -35.04 20.88
C HIS A 491 51.14 -35.16 22.36
N LYS A 492 50.57 -34.33 23.24
CA LYS A 492 50.79 -34.43 24.70
C LYS A 492 50.37 -35.79 25.25
N TYR A 493 49.25 -36.34 24.77
CA TYR A 493 48.79 -37.67 25.14
C TYR A 493 49.75 -38.76 24.63
N GLU A 494 50.09 -38.74 23.34
CA GLU A 494 50.98 -39.74 22.72
C GLU A 494 52.37 -39.74 23.37
N ASP A 495 52.96 -38.56 23.59
CA ASP A 495 54.25 -38.39 24.26
C ASP A 495 54.21 -38.88 25.71
N ALA A 496 53.12 -38.61 26.44
CA ALA A 496 52.94 -39.07 27.81
C ALA A 496 52.79 -40.60 27.89
N LEU A 497 52.11 -41.22 26.92
CA LEU A 497 51.98 -42.67 26.83
C LEU A 497 53.30 -43.36 26.46
N GLU A 498 54.06 -42.77 25.53
CA GLU A 498 55.36 -43.29 25.09
C GLU A 498 56.42 -43.19 26.21
N LYS A 499 56.48 -42.05 26.91
CA LYS A 499 57.43 -41.80 27.99
C LYS A 499 57.01 -42.37 29.34
N LEU A 500 55.86 -43.03 29.43
CA LEU A 500 55.29 -43.55 30.68
C LEU A 500 55.15 -42.46 31.77
N ASN A 501 54.76 -41.24 31.39
CA ASN A 501 54.58 -40.13 32.34
C ASN A 501 53.14 -40.14 32.87
N ILE A 502 52.97 -40.69 34.08
CA ILE A 502 51.66 -40.88 34.71
C ILE A 502 50.89 -39.57 34.91
N THR A 503 51.58 -38.52 35.35
CA THR A 503 50.95 -37.22 35.68
C THR A 503 50.41 -36.57 34.41
N SER A 504 51.21 -36.61 33.33
CA SER A 504 50.80 -36.08 32.04
C SER A 504 49.68 -36.90 31.40
N LEU A 505 49.71 -38.24 31.52
CA LEU A 505 48.64 -39.12 31.07
C LEU A 505 47.33 -38.85 31.81
N LYS A 506 47.37 -38.72 33.14
CA LYS A 506 46.18 -38.42 33.95
C LYS A 506 45.58 -37.07 33.60
N ASN A 507 46.41 -36.04 33.44
CA ASN A 507 45.97 -34.73 32.97
C ASN A 507 45.33 -34.81 31.58
N ALA A 508 45.95 -35.51 30.63
CA ALA A 508 45.39 -35.68 29.29
C ALA A 508 44.05 -36.44 29.31
N LEU A 509 43.93 -37.46 30.15
CA LEU A 509 42.72 -38.25 30.35
C LEU A 509 41.59 -37.41 30.95
N ASP A 510 41.87 -36.63 31.99
CA ASP A 510 40.88 -35.77 32.66
C ASP A 510 40.38 -34.65 31.73
N ILE A 511 41.27 -34.02 30.96
CA ILE A 511 40.90 -33.05 29.93
C ILE A 511 40.00 -33.72 28.89
N THR A 512 40.40 -34.88 28.37
CA THR A 512 39.61 -35.59 27.35
C THR A 512 38.25 -35.99 27.88
N ARG A 513 38.15 -36.42 29.15
CA ARG A 513 36.88 -36.74 29.82
C ARG A 513 35.94 -35.54 29.87
N GLN A 514 36.44 -34.39 30.34
CA GLN A 514 35.66 -33.16 30.49
C GLN A 514 35.15 -32.64 29.14
N TRP A 515 36.00 -32.70 28.10
CA TRP A 515 35.67 -32.19 26.77
C TRP A 515 35.02 -33.21 25.84
N ASN A 516 34.88 -34.47 26.28
CA ASN A 516 34.34 -35.54 25.45
C ASN A 516 32.95 -35.18 24.89
N SER A 517 32.09 -34.55 25.71
CA SER A 517 30.75 -34.12 25.28
C SER A 517 30.81 -33.08 24.17
N LEU A 518 31.71 -32.09 24.26
CA LEU A 518 31.92 -31.11 23.19
C LEU A 518 32.46 -31.79 21.94
N PHE A 519 33.52 -32.60 22.06
CA PHE A 519 34.13 -33.27 20.91
C PHE A 519 33.14 -34.19 20.21
N MET A 520 32.29 -34.91 20.96
CA MET A 520 31.23 -35.73 20.40
C MET A 520 30.14 -34.90 19.71
N LYS A 521 29.77 -33.74 20.26
CA LYS A 521 28.86 -32.80 19.59
C LYS A 521 29.46 -32.29 18.28
N ILE A 522 30.74 -31.87 18.28
CA ILE A 522 31.48 -31.44 17.07
C ILE A 522 31.53 -32.58 16.04
N LYS A 523 31.82 -33.81 16.46
CA LYS A 523 31.79 -35.01 15.59
C LYS A 523 30.39 -35.29 15.06
N GLY A 524 29.33 -35.01 15.83
CA GLY A 524 27.94 -35.17 15.40
C GLY A 524 27.58 -34.32 14.18
N TYR A 525 28.26 -33.17 14.00
CA TYR A 525 28.11 -32.32 12.82
C TYR A 525 28.72 -32.91 11.53
N ASP A 526 29.49 -34.01 11.60
CA ASP A 526 29.94 -34.79 10.43
C ASP A 526 28.81 -35.63 9.83
N ASN A 527 27.86 -36.07 10.67
CA ASN A 527 26.77 -36.97 10.28
C ASN A 527 25.54 -36.24 9.73
N THR A 528 25.38 -34.96 10.07
CA THR A 528 24.39 -34.09 9.44
C THR A 528 25.01 -33.53 8.17
N GLN A 529 24.37 -33.70 7.02
CA GLN A 529 24.81 -33.19 5.70
C GLN A 529 24.91 -31.64 5.61
N THR A 530 25.12 -30.93 6.71
CA THR A 530 24.86 -29.50 6.90
C THR A 530 26.07 -28.60 6.66
N SER A 531 27.31 -29.09 6.77
CA SER A 531 28.51 -28.27 6.56
C SER A 531 29.25 -28.65 5.26
N ASN A 532 28.85 -28.08 4.14
CA ASN A 532 29.66 -28.14 2.90
C ASN A 532 30.80 -27.10 2.90
N ASP A 533 30.98 -26.34 3.98
CA ASP A 533 32.08 -25.38 4.12
C ASP A 533 33.44 -26.10 4.32
N PRO A 534 34.51 -25.73 3.57
CA PRO A 534 35.81 -26.35 3.71
C PRO A 534 36.47 -26.15 5.10
N SER A 535 36.23 -25.02 5.77
CA SER A 535 36.84 -24.73 7.08
C SER A 535 36.23 -25.59 8.17
N MET A 536 34.90 -25.72 8.22
CA MET A 536 34.23 -26.59 9.18
C MET A 536 34.51 -28.07 8.93
N ASN A 537 34.51 -28.51 7.67
CA ASN A 537 34.93 -29.88 7.32
C ASN A 537 36.36 -30.21 7.77
N THR A 538 37.26 -29.22 7.75
CA THR A 538 38.63 -29.41 8.23
C THR A 538 38.66 -29.62 9.74
N ILE A 539 37.89 -28.83 10.51
CA ILE A 539 37.77 -28.96 11.97
C ILE A 539 37.17 -30.32 12.33
N VAL A 540 36.09 -30.72 11.66
CA VAL A 540 35.40 -31.99 11.89
C VAL A 540 36.35 -33.17 11.62
N LYS A 541 37.03 -33.19 10.47
CA LYS A 541 38.03 -34.21 10.13
C LYS A 541 39.22 -34.27 11.09
N ALA A 542 39.63 -33.14 11.67
CA ALA A 542 40.67 -33.14 12.69
C ALA A 542 40.13 -33.67 14.03
N SER A 543 38.89 -33.34 14.38
CA SER A 543 38.25 -33.83 15.60
C SER A 543 38.08 -35.36 15.60
N THR A 544 37.79 -35.97 14.45
CA THR A 544 37.64 -37.43 14.34
C THR A 544 38.95 -38.18 14.55
N LYS A 545 40.10 -37.54 14.33
CA LYS A 545 41.43 -38.08 14.62
C LYS A 545 41.80 -38.02 16.11
N LEU A 546 41.10 -37.23 16.92
CA LEU A 546 41.35 -37.18 18.36
C LEU A 546 40.95 -38.50 19.01
N THR A 547 41.87 -39.03 19.82
CA THR A 547 41.64 -40.19 20.66
C THR A 547 40.53 -39.86 21.66
N SER A 548 39.43 -40.60 21.59
CA SER A 548 38.31 -40.43 22.53
C SER A 548 38.66 -40.91 23.93
N TYR A 549 37.91 -40.45 24.93
CA TYR A 549 38.12 -40.88 26.32
C TYR A 549 38.17 -42.42 26.49
N PRO A 550 37.24 -43.22 25.90
CA PRO A 550 37.32 -44.69 25.96
C PRO A 550 38.58 -45.26 25.29
N GLN A 551 39.01 -44.68 24.16
CA GLN A 551 40.20 -45.14 23.44
C GLN A 551 41.49 -44.87 24.22
N ILE A 552 41.56 -43.75 24.97
CA ILE A 552 42.70 -43.47 25.86
C ILE A 552 42.75 -44.53 26.97
N LEU A 553 41.62 -44.86 27.60
CA LEU A 553 41.54 -45.91 28.63
C LEU A 553 41.98 -47.28 28.10
N GLU A 554 41.54 -47.63 26.88
CA GLU A 554 41.93 -48.87 26.21
C GLU A 554 43.43 -48.90 25.91
N ALA A 555 44.00 -47.79 25.42
CA ALA A 555 45.44 -47.67 25.14
C ALA A 555 46.29 -47.75 26.41
N ILE A 556 45.87 -47.11 27.51
CA ILE A 556 46.51 -47.27 28.83
C ILE A 556 46.43 -48.73 29.26
N SER A 557 45.26 -49.37 29.14
CA SER A 557 45.08 -50.78 29.51
C SER A 557 45.98 -51.71 28.71
N HIS A 558 46.07 -51.50 27.39
CA HIS A 558 46.97 -52.24 26.51
C HIS A 558 48.43 -52.04 26.90
N LYS A 559 48.84 -50.79 27.17
CA LYS A 559 50.22 -50.48 27.55
C LYS A 559 50.63 -51.12 28.87
N MET A 560 49.73 -51.17 29.85
CA MET A 560 49.94 -51.88 31.11
C MET A 560 50.11 -53.39 30.89
N GLN A 561 49.31 -53.98 30.00
CA GLN A 561 49.41 -55.41 29.68
C GLN A 561 50.69 -55.73 28.89
N GLU A 562 51.12 -54.85 27.98
CA GLU A 562 52.42 -54.95 27.32
C GLU A 562 53.56 -54.92 28.35
N LEU A 563 53.56 -53.94 29.25
CA LEU A 563 54.56 -53.82 30.32
C LEU A 563 54.57 -55.06 31.21
N LYS A 564 53.40 -55.59 31.55
CA LYS A 564 53.28 -56.85 32.30
C LYS A 564 54.01 -57.99 31.60
N ASN A 565 53.75 -58.18 30.31
CA ASN A 565 54.35 -59.26 29.54
C ASN A 565 55.86 -59.04 29.38
N GLU A 566 56.28 -57.80 29.13
CA GLU A 566 57.69 -57.42 29.02
C GLU A 566 58.44 -57.74 30.31
N LEU A 567 57.97 -57.26 31.47
CA LEU A 567 58.61 -57.46 32.77
C LEU A 567 58.63 -58.94 33.18
N ASN A 568 57.55 -59.69 32.89
CA ASN A 568 57.48 -61.11 33.18
C ASN A 568 58.43 -61.95 32.32
N ASN A 569 58.71 -61.53 31.09
CA ASN A 569 59.63 -62.23 30.19
C ASN A 569 61.07 -61.69 30.25
N LEU A 570 61.31 -60.59 30.97
CA LEU A 570 62.61 -59.95 31.06
C LEU A 570 63.66 -60.85 31.75
N GLU A 571 64.77 -61.12 31.08
CA GLU A 571 65.94 -61.72 31.71
C GLU A 571 66.79 -60.66 32.39
N LEU A 572 67.03 -60.82 33.70
CA LEU A 572 67.86 -59.90 34.48
C LEU A 572 69.36 -60.03 34.18
N ILE A 573 69.77 -61.16 33.60
CA ILE A 573 71.15 -61.47 33.24
C ILE A 573 71.24 -61.63 31.72
N ASN A 574 71.46 -60.49 31.05
CA ASN A 574 71.45 -60.32 29.61
C ASN A 574 72.75 -59.64 29.12
N SER A 575 72.82 -59.26 27.84
CA SER A 575 74.00 -58.61 27.26
C SER A 575 74.35 -57.29 27.97
N GLU A 576 73.37 -56.45 28.32
CA GLU A 576 73.61 -55.14 28.96
C GLU A 576 74.12 -55.27 30.41
N THR A 577 73.63 -56.28 31.11
CA THR A 577 73.92 -56.52 32.53
C THR A 577 75.14 -57.40 32.77
N LYS A 578 75.67 -58.05 31.72
CA LYS A 578 76.97 -58.74 31.71
C LYS A 578 78.15 -57.79 31.47
N GLU A 579 77.90 -56.60 30.94
CA GLU A 579 78.91 -55.61 30.60
C GLU A 579 79.31 -54.69 31.78
N LEU A 580 79.99 -53.59 31.47
CA LEU A 580 80.44 -52.54 32.39
C LEU A 580 79.31 -52.01 33.30
N THR A 581 79.69 -51.63 34.52
CA THR A 581 78.80 -51.09 35.57
C THR A 581 77.85 -49.98 35.10
N LYS A 582 78.24 -49.17 34.11
CA LYS A 582 77.39 -48.10 33.56
C LYS A 582 76.14 -48.65 32.86
N HIS A 583 76.30 -49.63 31.97
CA HIS A 583 75.18 -50.23 31.22
C HIS A 583 74.25 -51.00 32.15
N ARG A 584 74.84 -51.74 33.11
CA ARG A 584 74.07 -52.46 34.12
C ARG A 584 73.24 -51.54 35.02
N ASN A 585 73.80 -50.42 35.50
CA ASN A 585 73.03 -49.44 36.28
C ASN A 585 71.94 -48.78 35.43
N GLU A 586 72.21 -48.47 34.16
CA GLU A 586 71.21 -47.93 33.24
C GLU A 586 70.02 -48.89 33.06
N PHE A 587 70.30 -50.19 32.91
CA PHE A 587 69.28 -51.22 32.81
C PHE A 587 68.36 -51.24 34.04
N TYR A 588 68.93 -51.32 35.25
CA TYR A 588 68.12 -51.34 36.48
C TYR A 588 67.40 -50.01 36.75
N ARG A 589 67.96 -48.87 36.34
CA ARG A 589 67.28 -47.58 36.44
C ARG A 589 66.03 -47.54 35.54
N LYS A 590 66.15 -47.96 34.28
CA LYS A 590 65.00 -48.08 33.35
C LYS A 590 63.98 -49.10 33.84
N LEU A 591 64.43 -50.20 34.44
CA LEU A 591 63.55 -51.18 35.06
C LEU A 591 62.76 -50.53 36.21
N ASN A 592 63.43 -49.77 37.07
CA ASN A 592 62.79 -49.03 38.16
C ASN A 592 61.75 -48.01 37.65
N GLU A 593 62.01 -47.30 36.55
CA GLU A 593 61.04 -46.38 35.93
C GLU A 593 59.75 -47.10 35.51
N LYS A 594 59.85 -48.31 34.94
CA LYS A 594 58.67 -49.11 34.57
C LYS A 594 57.86 -49.59 35.78
N PHE A 595 58.54 -49.96 36.86
CA PHE A 595 57.86 -50.35 38.11
C PHE A 595 57.19 -49.15 38.78
N LEU A 596 57.87 -48.00 38.86
CA LEU A 596 57.26 -46.77 39.37
C LEU A 596 55.99 -46.40 38.60
N PHE A 597 56.01 -46.53 37.27
CA PHE A 597 54.80 -46.31 36.47
C PHE A 597 53.65 -47.27 36.83
N LEU A 598 53.93 -48.57 37.04
CA LEU A 598 52.91 -49.55 37.47
C LEU A 598 52.35 -49.24 38.86
N THR A 599 53.19 -48.80 39.79
CA THR A 599 52.76 -48.42 41.15
C THR A 599 51.94 -47.14 41.14
N GLU A 600 52.36 -46.13 40.37
CA GLU A 600 51.62 -44.87 40.24
C GLU A 600 50.35 -45.02 39.38
N ALA A 601 50.22 -46.11 38.62
CA ALA A 601 49.05 -46.40 37.80
C ALA A 601 47.74 -46.53 38.59
N GLU A 602 47.80 -46.77 39.90
CA GLU A 602 46.62 -46.75 40.78
C GLU A 602 45.84 -45.43 40.69
N MET A 603 46.46 -44.34 40.24
CA MET A 603 45.79 -43.06 39.95
C MET A 603 44.64 -43.18 38.94
N PHE A 604 44.59 -44.27 38.16
CA PHE A 604 43.53 -44.55 37.20
C PHE A 604 42.43 -45.49 37.74
N ASP A 605 42.52 -46.00 38.98
CA ASP A 605 41.54 -46.95 39.55
C ASP A 605 40.10 -46.39 39.51
N THR A 606 39.94 -45.07 39.60
CA THR A 606 38.64 -44.38 39.55
C THR A 606 38.08 -44.17 38.14
N ASP A 607 38.87 -44.43 37.10
CA ASP A 607 38.53 -44.11 35.71
C ASP A 607 37.95 -45.30 34.92
N GLY A 608 37.71 -46.44 35.58
CA GLY A 608 36.98 -47.57 35.01
C GLY A 608 37.76 -48.36 33.94
N LEU A 609 39.07 -48.56 34.15
CA LEU A 609 39.90 -49.40 33.29
C LEU A 609 39.38 -50.84 33.24
N SER A 610 39.59 -51.52 32.11
CA SER A 610 39.18 -52.92 31.89
C SER A 610 40.11 -53.94 32.55
N ILE A 611 41.15 -53.47 33.23
CA ILE A 611 42.22 -54.27 33.83
C ILE A 611 42.34 -53.98 35.34
N ASP A 612 42.76 -54.99 36.10
CA ASP A 612 43.07 -54.85 37.52
C ASP A 612 44.55 -54.46 37.68
N ILE A 613 44.80 -53.16 37.81
CA ILE A 613 46.15 -52.58 37.93
C ILE A 613 46.91 -53.20 39.10
N LYS A 614 46.28 -53.27 40.28
CA LYS A 614 46.88 -53.84 41.50
C LYS A 614 47.26 -55.30 41.33
N LYS A 615 46.49 -56.06 40.55
CA LYS A 615 46.85 -57.45 40.23
C LYS A 615 48.05 -57.51 39.29
N ILE A 616 48.10 -56.67 38.24
CA ILE A 616 49.23 -56.60 37.32
C ILE A 616 50.52 -56.25 38.07
N GLU A 617 50.49 -55.18 38.87
CA GLU A 617 51.63 -54.74 39.67
C GLU A 617 52.14 -55.87 40.58
N ARG A 618 51.25 -56.48 41.38
CA ARG A 618 51.60 -57.59 42.28
C ARG A 618 52.22 -58.79 41.54
N GLU A 619 51.71 -59.13 40.36
CA GLU A 619 52.27 -60.23 39.56
C GLU A 619 53.68 -59.89 39.04
N CYS A 620 53.89 -58.66 38.55
CA CYS A 620 55.20 -58.19 38.10
C CYS A 620 56.22 -58.11 39.24
N ILE A 621 55.84 -57.58 40.40
CA ILE A 621 56.70 -57.49 41.60
C ILE A 621 57.12 -58.90 42.03
N LYS A 622 56.18 -59.85 42.15
CA LYS A 622 56.49 -61.25 42.51
C LYS A 622 57.41 -61.93 41.50
N SER A 623 57.21 -61.66 40.21
CA SER A 623 58.05 -62.20 39.13
C SER A 623 59.48 -61.67 39.22
N LEU A 624 59.64 -60.36 39.42
CA LEU A 624 60.94 -59.72 39.63
C LEU A 624 61.63 -60.26 40.90
N GLU A 625 60.89 -60.33 42.02
CA GLU A 625 61.36 -60.91 43.28
C GLU A 625 61.90 -62.31 43.09
N LYS A 626 61.18 -63.17 42.37
CA LYS A 626 61.61 -64.54 42.09
C LYS A 626 62.95 -64.54 41.33
N LYS A 627 63.05 -63.77 40.24
CA LYS A 627 64.25 -63.70 39.39
C LYS A 627 65.46 -63.15 40.14
N ILE A 628 65.29 -62.08 40.92
CA ILE A 628 66.40 -61.50 41.69
C ILE A 628 66.79 -62.39 42.87
N ASN A 629 65.83 -63.11 43.48
CA ASN A 629 66.12 -64.12 44.50
C ASN A 629 66.90 -65.30 43.93
N GLU A 630 66.62 -65.74 42.70
CA GLU A 630 67.40 -66.78 42.02
C GLU A 630 68.86 -66.32 41.86
N ILE A 631 69.09 -65.08 41.40
CA ILE A 631 70.43 -64.47 41.31
C ILE A 631 71.11 -64.42 42.68
N ALA A 632 70.39 -63.96 43.71
CA ALA A 632 70.89 -63.89 45.08
C ALA A 632 71.28 -65.27 45.61
N SER A 633 70.47 -66.30 45.38
CA SER A 633 70.75 -67.66 45.82
C SER A 633 71.95 -68.29 45.09
N PHE A 634 72.19 -67.95 43.81
CA PHE A 634 73.44 -68.34 43.13
C PHE A 634 74.67 -67.71 43.78
N ALA A 635 74.59 -66.41 44.13
CA ALA A 635 75.67 -65.71 44.83
C ALA A 635 75.87 -66.22 46.27
N GLU A 636 74.79 -66.50 47.02
CA GLU A 636 74.84 -67.09 48.36
C GLU A 636 75.48 -68.49 48.33
N ASN A 637 75.06 -69.37 47.41
CA ASN A 637 75.62 -70.72 47.29
C ASN A 637 77.13 -70.69 46.96
N PHE A 638 77.56 -69.76 46.10
CA PHE A 638 78.98 -69.51 45.90
C PHE A 638 79.65 -69.11 47.23
N MET A 639 79.08 -68.15 47.97
CA MET A 639 79.63 -67.69 49.24
C MET A 639 79.67 -68.79 50.32
N GLU A 640 78.71 -69.69 50.35
CA GLU A 640 78.72 -70.86 51.25
C GLU A 640 79.89 -71.80 50.91
N LYS A 641 80.05 -72.16 49.63
CA LYS A 641 81.18 -72.99 49.16
C LYS A 641 82.53 -72.32 49.40
N PHE A 642 82.61 -71.03 49.11
CA PHE A 642 83.81 -70.21 49.29
C PHE A 642 84.17 -70.06 50.78
N SER A 643 83.17 -69.96 51.66
CA SER A 643 83.37 -69.90 53.10
C SER A 643 83.86 -71.23 53.67
N ALA A 644 83.40 -72.36 53.11
CA ALA A 644 83.79 -73.72 53.49
C ALA A 644 85.15 -74.20 52.92
N ASP A 645 85.93 -73.32 52.26
CA ASP A 645 87.24 -73.64 51.64
C ASP A 645 87.17 -74.78 50.59
N VAL A 646 86.04 -74.93 49.90
CA VAL A 646 85.89 -75.88 48.78
C VAL A 646 86.74 -75.41 47.59
N GLN A 647 87.30 -76.34 46.80
CA GLN A 647 87.98 -75.99 45.54
C GLN A 647 86.97 -75.40 44.55
N LEU A 648 87.18 -74.13 44.17
CA LEU A 648 86.36 -73.40 43.21
C LEU A 648 87.14 -73.21 41.90
N THR A 649 86.42 -73.27 40.79
CA THR A 649 86.98 -73.05 39.45
C THR A 649 86.94 -71.57 39.08
N GLY A 650 87.73 -71.15 38.07
CA GLY A 650 87.65 -69.77 37.55
C GLY A 650 86.23 -69.36 37.13
N GLN A 651 85.49 -70.30 36.53
CA GLN A 651 84.09 -70.08 36.12
C GLN A 651 83.16 -69.79 37.32
N ASP A 652 83.43 -70.37 38.49
CA ASP A 652 82.64 -70.09 39.70
C ASP A 652 82.81 -68.63 40.14
N TYR A 653 84.05 -68.09 40.06
CA TYR A 653 84.34 -66.69 40.36
C TYR A 653 83.73 -65.73 39.34
N ASP A 654 83.81 -66.05 38.05
CA ASP A 654 83.18 -65.26 36.97
C ASP A 654 81.65 -65.17 37.17
N ASN A 655 81.02 -66.31 37.44
CA ASN A 655 79.58 -66.37 37.71
C ASN A 655 79.21 -65.59 38.97
N PHE A 656 79.98 -65.72 40.06
CA PHE A 656 79.75 -64.95 41.28
C PHE A 656 79.83 -63.44 41.04
N ASN A 657 80.90 -62.97 40.38
CA ASN A 657 81.06 -61.56 40.09
C ASN A 657 79.91 -61.03 39.23
N GLN A 658 79.48 -61.78 38.22
CA GLN A 658 78.36 -61.40 37.38
C GLN A 658 77.06 -61.27 38.19
N TYR A 659 76.73 -62.26 39.03
CA TYR A 659 75.52 -62.24 39.85
C TYR A 659 75.59 -61.16 40.94
N TYR A 660 76.69 -61.08 41.68
CA TYR A 660 76.88 -60.11 42.75
C TYR A 660 76.86 -58.68 42.24
N ASN A 661 77.53 -58.39 41.12
CA ASN A 661 77.50 -57.06 40.50
C ASN A 661 76.09 -56.66 40.05
N ASN A 662 75.27 -57.62 39.61
CA ASN A 662 73.86 -57.39 39.31
C ASN A 662 73.04 -57.07 40.55
N LEU A 663 73.25 -57.79 41.65
CA LEU A 663 72.61 -57.50 42.93
C LEU A 663 72.96 -56.11 43.45
N ILE A 664 74.22 -55.68 43.34
CA ILE A 664 74.64 -54.32 43.75
C ILE A 664 73.97 -53.25 42.89
N SER A 665 73.96 -53.41 41.57
CA SER A 665 73.27 -52.48 40.67
C SER A 665 71.76 -52.45 40.91
N PHE A 666 71.14 -53.60 41.20
CA PHE A 666 69.74 -53.70 41.61
C PHE A 666 69.49 -52.93 42.91
N LYS A 667 70.26 -53.20 43.97
CA LYS A 667 70.15 -52.53 45.28
C LYS A 667 70.31 -51.00 45.17
N LYS A 668 71.16 -50.54 44.24
CA LYS A 668 71.44 -49.14 44.03
C LYS A 668 70.33 -48.40 43.29
N GLU A 669 69.82 -48.97 42.19
CA GLU A 669 68.95 -48.26 41.25
C GLU A 669 67.45 -48.55 41.48
N MET A 670 67.10 -49.71 42.06
CA MET A 670 65.71 -50.03 42.43
C MET A 670 65.34 -49.39 43.76
N LYS A 671 64.31 -48.54 43.75
CA LYS A 671 63.88 -47.75 44.92
C LYS A 671 62.84 -48.44 45.79
N GLU A 672 62.29 -49.57 45.33
CA GLU A 672 61.34 -50.39 46.08
C GLU A 672 62.02 -50.96 47.34
N LYS A 673 61.56 -50.51 48.52
CA LYS A 673 62.21 -50.84 49.81
C LYS A 673 61.81 -52.20 50.38
N ASN A 674 60.79 -52.86 49.80
CA ASN A 674 60.17 -54.04 50.39
C ASN A 674 60.64 -55.38 49.79
N PHE A 675 61.64 -55.38 48.91
CA PHE A 675 62.17 -56.65 48.41
C PHE A 675 62.97 -57.38 49.50
N GLU A 676 62.54 -58.60 49.85
CA GLU A 676 63.29 -59.49 50.77
C GLU A 676 64.73 -59.76 50.28
N VAL A 677 64.99 -59.59 48.98
CA VAL A 677 66.32 -59.78 48.40
C VAL A 677 67.36 -58.82 48.98
N HIS A 678 66.97 -57.63 49.44
CA HIS A 678 67.93 -56.70 50.06
C HIS A 678 68.61 -57.31 51.29
N ILE A 679 67.86 -58.10 52.08
CA ILE A 679 68.39 -58.83 53.25
C ILE A 679 69.40 -59.89 52.81
N LYS A 680 69.13 -60.60 51.70
CA LYS A 680 70.07 -61.58 51.14
C LYS A 680 71.33 -60.92 50.60
N ILE A 681 71.20 -59.76 49.94
CA ILE A 681 72.36 -59.00 49.46
C ILE A 681 73.25 -58.58 50.64
N GLU A 682 72.66 -58.07 51.72
CA GLU A 682 73.39 -57.74 52.95
C GLU A 682 74.06 -58.96 53.59
N ARG A 683 73.41 -60.13 53.54
CA ARG A 683 74.00 -61.39 54.02
C ARG A 683 75.20 -61.81 53.17
N ILE A 684 75.10 -61.74 51.84
CA ILE A 684 76.21 -62.03 50.91
C ILE A 684 77.38 -61.06 51.18
N GLU A 685 77.08 -59.75 51.28
CA GLU A 685 78.05 -58.70 51.63
C GLU A 685 78.77 -59.03 52.95
N LYS A 686 78.01 -59.43 53.98
CA LYS A 686 78.56 -59.83 55.28
C LYS A 686 79.43 -61.08 55.19
N MET A 687 78.98 -62.15 54.52
CA MET A 687 79.77 -63.38 54.35
C MET A 687 81.10 -63.10 53.64
N LEU A 688 81.07 -62.22 52.63
CA LEU A 688 82.27 -61.81 51.90
C LEU A 688 83.22 -61.03 52.81
N PHE A 689 82.69 -60.07 53.56
CA PHE A 689 83.49 -59.26 54.49
C PHE A 689 84.08 -60.09 55.63
N ASP A 690 83.31 -60.99 56.24
CA ASP A 690 83.75 -61.91 57.29
C ASP A 690 84.89 -62.81 56.77
N LYS A 691 84.79 -63.30 55.53
CA LYS A 691 85.85 -64.10 54.91
C LYS A 691 87.11 -63.30 54.62
N ILE A 692 86.98 -62.05 54.17
CA ILE A 692 88.10 -61.13 53.97
C ILE A 692 88.79 -60.82 55.31
N GLN A 693 88.04 -60.56 56.38
CA GLN A 693 88.58 -60.35 57.72
C GLN A 693 89.29 -61.61 58.28
N MET A 694 88.72 -62.79 58.04
CA MET A 694 89.37 -64.06 58.37
C MET A 694 90.70 -64.21 57.62
N TRP A 695 90.75 -63.88 56.33
CA TRP A 695 92.00 -63.90 55.58
C TRP A 695 93.02 -62.88 56.09
N GLN A 696 92.58 -61.67 56.47
CA GLN A 696 93.45 -60.66 57.08
C GLN A 696 94.10 -61.17 58.38
N SER A 697 93.35 -61.85 59.24
CA SER A 697 93.87 -62.45 60.49
C SER A 697 94.72 -63.71 60.26
N VAL A 698 94.43 -64.53 59.25
CA VAL A 698 95.23 -65.73 58.92
C VAL A 698 96.55 -65.39 58.22
N ASN A 699 96.63 -64.24 57.52
CA ASN A 699 97.86 -63.78 56.86
C ASN A 699 99.00 -63.50 57.85
N GLU A 700 98.68 -63.26 59.13
CA GLU A 700 99.66 -63.13 60.21
C GLU A 700 100.41 -64.45 60.51
N ASN A 701 99.86 -65.61 60.09
CA ASN A 701 100.41 -66.96 60.36
C ASN A 701 101.10 -67.66 59.18
N ARG A 702 101.34 -66.99 58.04
CA ARG A 702 102.11 -67.42 56.84
C ARG A 702 101.76 -68.75 56.12
N VAL A 703 100.89 -69.63 56.63
CA VAL A 703 100.67 -70.99 56.07
C VAL A 703 99.63 -71.06 54.93
N LYS A 704 98.85 -70.00 54.64
CA LYS A 704 97.78 -70.01 53.60
C LYS A 704 97.85 -68.87 52.56
N VAL A 705 98.97 -68.17 52.44
CA VAL A 705 99.10 -66.94 51.63
C VAL A 705 98.86 -67.18 50.13
N GLU A 706 99.36 -68.28 49.57
CA GLU A 706 99.22 -68.60 48.14
C GLU A 706 97.76 -68.88 47.73
N THR A 707 97.01 -69.57 48.58
CA THR A 707 95.57 -69.84 48.37
C THR A 707 94.75 -68.55 48.45
N ILE A 708 95.05 -67.70 49.44
CA ILE A 708 94.41 -66.38 49.60
C ILE A 708 94.70 -65.50 48.37
N ALA A 709 95.96 -65.44 47.94
CA ALA A 709 96.37 -64.67 46.76
C ALA A 709 95.70 -65.18 45.48
N THR A 710 95.62 -66.51 45.29
CA THR A 710 94.94 -67.11 44.13
C THR A 710 93.47 -66.76 44.11
N ASN A 711 92.77 -66.85 45.24
CA ASN A 711 91.35 -66.51 45.31
C ASN A 711 91.09 -65.00 45.11
N LEU A 712 91.94 -64.13 45.68
CA LEU A 712 91.85 -62.67 45.45
C LEU A 712 92.15 -62.29 43.99
N ILE A 713 93.14 -62.95 43.36
CA ILE A 713 93.44 -62.78 41.94
C ILE A 713 92.28 -63.24 41.09
N ASN A 714 91.66 -64.39 41.39
CA ASN A 714 90.52 -64.90 40.66
C ASN A 714 89.29 -64.00 40.81
N MET A 715 89.00 -63.51 42.02
CA MET A 715 87.95 -62.50 42.26
C MET A 715 88.20 -61.18 41.50
N LYS A 716 89.46 -60.79 41.32
CA LYS A 716 89.85 -59.55 40.61
C LYS A 716 89.99 -59.69 39.09
N ARG A 717 90.32 -60.88 38.58
CA ARG A 717 90.42 -61.15 37.13
C ARG A 717 89.05 -61.34 36.48
N ALA A 718 88.09 -61.77 37.28
CA ALA A 718 86.70 -61.98 36.92
C ALA A 718 85.84 -60.68 36.97
N SER A 719 86.44 -59.51 37.25
CA SER A 719 85.78 -58.20 37.38
C SER A 719 86.24 -57.26 36.28
#